data_AF-A0A938IVN3-F1
#
_entry.id   AF-A0A938IVN3-F1
#
_cell.length_a   1.000
_cell.length_b   1.000
_cell.length_c   1.000
_cell.angle_alpha   90.00
_cell.angle_beta   90.00
_cell.angle_gamma   90.00
#
_symmetry.space_group_name_H-M   'P 1'
#
loop_
_entity.id
_entity.type
_entity.pdbx_description
1 polymer ?
#
loop_
_entity_poly.entity_id
_entity_poly.type
_entity_poly.pdbx_seq_one_letter_code
_entity_poly.pdbx_strand_id
1 'polypeptide(L)'
;MTRIRAPRHLAGSLPWASAALVPSAIAALMLAALPACADGAAAPPRPDLAAWDAEARKGPMTAGETKDFMKRLARYVFDHHLKKTEGSKQRGMVYEYLDTTRIGHFDQFVQGEALDTMHDGAWLAAALVNAYRATADPFYKDFLVKWQLPFYCLMLNHSDTLFSAGRNDAAPGAHEFGKEHRLIDGEKGFAPYWWDDGASVSLERRLKKQALGAFACVDNLAGKPNPQYLLDGYSLGCSNHMAQDLAVMLQAAWLLLKDSASEDDKRLASEVAEAAKNLYESRLLHHGPIPAVTAAAALPAGDARRLASAAGDAADFPTANHYTAALYDFTPGQKRALPAFADDQQYRYCAAVARFAGRLPPGVAFRTIYDAYTEPMLWRYFCDASEVLPGLNRGEYGHEMAGGTFDYYESDKKGVRFLGSRMGPQNMVTSAIALQLLKAHPGAWAARYERKFPADWRVFIIDPAPGAAAEPPRNEVQTLGPVTLSLTGTRYGLMLCGTATGDQAALRIYSRPDAKGTHATITLKKGGPIAAVNDKGETLLVVGKCEAHAERLPFDVFIPYTVAKGQKPWANGIEHGRCSIQAGDATRNFYLISPPGQVKAWLEREVGQGLRVWDAVFRQYGYVPTHMGRNAFWDGLSDCGGYAHLISAGAEWLLYLEGKEDWEVHRAALSPIE
;
A
#
# COMPACT_ATOMS: atom_id res chain seq x y z
N MET A 1 -21.61 5.91 -54.68
CA MET A 1 -20.20 6.34 -54.57
C MET A 1 -19.94 6.68 -53.11
N THR A 2 -19.52 5.66 -52.35
CA THR A 2 -19.61 5.64 -50.89
C THR A 2 -18.19 5.46 -50.33
N ARG A 3 -17.76 6.42 -49.51
CA ARG A 3 -16.52 6.38 -48.74
C ARG A 3 -16.73 5.53 -47.48
N ILE A 4 -15.77 4.67 -47.16
CA ILE A 4 -15.59 4.11 -45.81
C ILE A 4 -14.11 4.29 -45.44
N ARG A 5 -13.86 5.08 -44.38
CA ARG A 5 -12.57 5.16 -43.67
C ARG A 5 -12.79 4.51 -42.30
N ALA A 6 -11.89 3.60 -41.93
CA ALA A 6 -11.89 2.90 -40.65
C ALA A 6 -11.57 3.82 -39.46
N PRO A 7 -12.07 3.53 -38.24
CA PRO A 7 -11.78 4.33 -37.06
C PRO A 7 -10.46 3.92 -36.39
N ARG A 8 -9.66 4.93 -36.03
CA ARG A 8 -8.54 4.80 -35.09
C ARG A 8 -9.10 4.77 -33.67
N HIS A 9 -8.93 3.66 -32.96
CA HIS A 9 -9.11 3.61 -31.51
C HIS A 9 -7.86 4.16 -30.81
N LEU A 10 -8.00 5.34 -30.19
CA LEU A 10 -7.07 5.88 -29.21
C LEU A 10 -7.38 5.23 -27.85
N ALA A 11 -6.52 4.33 -27.40
CA ALA A 11 -6.48 3.90 -26.01
C ALA A 11 -5.80 5.01 -25.20
N GLY A 12 -6.60 5.88 -24.57
CA GLY A 12 -6.12 6.88 -23.63
C GLY A 12 -5.77 6.23 -22.30
N SER A 13 -4.48 6.06 -22.03
CA SER A 13 -3.99 5.89 -20.66
C SER A 13 -4.15 7.22 -19.93
N LEU A 14 -5.10 7.31 -19.00
CA LEU A 14 -5.25 8.46 -18.11
C LEU A 14 -3.99 8.60 -17.22
N PRO A 15 -3.38 9.80 -17.11
CA PRO A 15 -2.19 10.03 -16.31
C PRO A 15 -2.60 10.28 -14.86
N TRP A 16 -2.73 9.23 -14.04
CA TRP A 16 -2.97 9.37 -12.59
C TRP A 16 -1.68 9.25 -11.76
N ALA A 17 -0.50 9.29 -12.40
CA ALA A 17 0.80 9.07 -11.76
C ALA A 17 1.59 10.36 -11.48
N SER A 18 0.94 11.54 -11.49
CA SER A 18 1.62 12.83 -11.41
C SER A 18 1.38 13.55 -10.07
N ALA A 19 1.73 12.91 -8.96
CA ALA A 19 1.91 13.59 -7.66
C ALA A 19 3.28 13.28 -7.01
N ALA A 20 4.22 12.73 -7.78
CA ALA A 20 5.49 12.21 -7.28
C ALA A 20 6.67 13.21 -7.26
N LEU A 21 6.44 14.53 -7.35
CA LEU A 21 7.54 15.50 -7.53
C LEU A 21 8.06 16.18 -6.26
N VAL A 22 7.59 15.81 -5.07
CA VAL A 22 8.08 16.36 -3.79
C VAL A 22 8.82 15.37 -2.85
N PRO A 23 8.69 14.02 -2.93
CA PRO A 23 9.28 13.17 -1.89
C PRO A 23 10.81 13.09 -1.91
N SER A 24 11.47 13.29 -3.06
CA SER A 24 12.90 12.96 -3.23
C SER A 24 13.84 13.87 -2.43
N ALA A 25 13.46 15.13 -2.18
CA ALA A 25 14.27 16.04 -1.35
C ALA A 25 14.03 15.82 0.15
N ILE A 26 12.82 15.41 0.54
CA ILE A 26 12.45 15.18 1.95
C ILE A 26 12.98 13.84 2.46
N ALA A 27 12.96 12.78 1.63
CA ALA A 27 13.55 11.49 1.95
C ALA A 27 15.07 11.59 2.20
N ALA A 28 15.79 12.38 1.40
CA ALA A 28 17.22 12.65 1.59
C ALA A 28 17.53 13.50 2.84
N LEU A 29 16.60 14.36 3.27
CA LEU A 29 16.73 15.19 4.48
C LEU A 29 16.53 14.38 5.77
N MET A 30 15.78 13.26 5.72
CA MET A 30 15.67 12.33 6.86
C MET A 30 16.96 11.53 7.14
N LEU A 31 17.96 11.53 6.24
CA LEU A 31 19.23 10.81 6.42
C LEU A 31 20.25 11.55 7.31
N ALA A 32 20.09 12.86 7.56
CA ALA A 32 21.12 13.68 8.20
C ALA A 32 20.82 13.97 9.68
N ALA A 33 21.38 13.12 10.55
CA ALA A 33 21.85 13.38 11.92
C ALA A 33 21.24 14.56 12.71
N LEU A 34 20.39 14.24 13.71
CA LEU A 34 20.34 15.01 14.95
C LEU A 34 21.43 14.46 15.90
N PRO A 35 22.32 15.30 16.47
CA PRO A 35 23.21 14.85 17.53
C PRO A 35 22.36 14.44 18.75
N ALA A 36 22.67 13.27 19.31
CA ALA A 36 22.06 12.77 20.52
C ALA A 36 22.25 13.78 21.66
N CYS A 37 21.19 14.54 21.99
CA CYS A 37 21.08 15.13 23.32
C CYS A 37 20.77 13.99 24.29
N ALA A 38 21.82 13.29 24.70
CA ALA A 38 21.77 12.18 25.62
C ALA A 38 21.59 12.68 27.05
N ASP A 39 20.35 12.83 27.49
CA ASP A 39 20.02 12.82 28.91
C ASP A 39 19.39 11.47 29.25
N GLY A 40 20.22 10.53 29.71
CA GLY A 40 19.85 9.38 30.56
C GLY A 40 18.84 8.33 30.06
N ALA A 41 18.16 8.52 28.94
CA ALA A 41 17.18 7.56 28.44
C ALA A 41 17.87 6.29 27.90
N ALA A 42 17.38 5.12 28.32
CA ALA A 42 17.84 3.85 27.79
C ALA A 42 17.54 3.78 26.29
N ALA A 43 18.52 3.39 25.48
CA ALA A 43 18.32 3.21 24.05
C ALA A 43 17.20 2.18 23.78
N PRO A 44 16.39 2.37 22.73
CA PRO A 44 15.34 1.41 22.38
C PRO A 44 15.94 0.01 22.13
N PRO A 45 15.20 -1.06 22.44
CA PRO A 45 15.68 -2.43 22.24
C PRO A 45 15.93 -2.69 20.75
N ARG A 46 16.89 -3.57 20.43
CA ARG A 46 17.17 -3.94 19.04
C ARG A 46 16.08 -4.88 18.50
N PRO A 47 15.78 -4.87 17.18
CA PRO A 47 14.84 -5.82 16.58
C PRO A 47 15.23 -7.28 16.85
N ASP A 48 14.30 -8.08 17.37
CA ASP A 48 14.48 -9.52 17.59
C ASP A 48 13.70 -10.33 16.54
N LEU A 49 14.23 -10.32 15.31
CA LEU A 49 13.61 -10.99 14.18
C LEU A 49 13.39 -12.50 14.40
N ALA A 50 14.26 -13.15 15.18
CA ALA A 50 14.15 -14.57 15.46
C ALA A 50 12.98 -14.86 16.42
N ALA A 51 12.83 -14.04 17.48
CA ALA A 51 11.67 -14.15 18.36
C ALA A 51 10.36 -13.84 17.63
N TRP A 52 10.34 -12.80 16.77
CA TRP A 52 9.14 -12.45 16.02
C TRP A 52 8.73 -13.52 15.00
N ASP A 53 9.71 -14.15 14.33
CA ASP A 53 9.47 -15.30 13.45
C ASP A 53 8.91 -16.50 14.25
N ALA A 54 9.47 -16.78 15.43
CA ALA A 54 8.95 -17.83 16.30
C ALA A 54 7.50 -17.56 16.74
N GLU A 55 7.13 -16.30 16.97
CA GLU A 55 5.74 -15.91 17.21
C GLU A 55 4.87 -16.13 15.97
N ALA A 56 5.28 -15.66 14.78
CA ALA A 56 4.54 -15.85 13.53
C ALA A 56 4.22 -17.33 13.24
N ARG A 57 5.16 -18.23 13.54
CA ARG A 57 5.03 -19.69 13.34
C ARG A 57 3.99 -20.36 14.25
N LYS A 58 3.47 -19.67 15.28
CA LYS A 58 2.31 -20.15 16.05
C LYS A 58 1.01 -20.12 15.25
N GLY A 59 1.02 -19.50 14.06
CA GLY A 59 -0.11 -19.40 13.16
C GLY A 59 -0.87 -18.06 13.29
N PRO A 60 -1.97 -17.90 12.55
CA PRO A 60 -2.77 -16.67 12.59
C PRO A 60 -3.27 -16.32 13.99
N MET A 61 -3.44 -15.02 14.29
CA MET A 61 -4.16 -14.59 15.50
C MET A 61 -5.62 -15.05 15.47
N THR A 62 -6.11 -15.53 16.60
CA THR A 62 -7.53 -15.82 16.85
C THR A 62 -8.32 -14.52 17.01
N ALA A 63 -9.66 -14.62 16.96
CA ALA A 63 -10.53 -13.46 17.18
C ALA A 63 -10.36 -12.83 18.57
N GLY A 64 -10.17 -13.65 19.61
CA GLY A 64 -9.93 -13.16 20.98
C GLY A 64 -8.61 -12.38 21.09
N GLU A 65 -7.51 -13.00 20.64
CA GLU A 65 -6.19 -12.34 20.61
C GLU A 65 -6.22 -11.03 19.82
N THR A 66 -6.94 -11.01 18.70
CA THR A 66 -7.08 -9.81 17.85
C THR A 66 -7.82 -8.69 18.58
N LYS A 67 -8.95 -8.99 19.24
CA LYS A 67 -9.73 -8.00 20.01
C LYS A 67 -8.90 -7.39 21.14
N ASP A 68 -8.17 -8.23 21.89
CA ASP A 68 -7.32 -7.79 22.99
C ASP A 68 -6.14 -6.93 22.52
N PHE A 69 -5.53 -7.29 21.38
CA PHE A 69 -4.45 -6.50 20.79
C PHE A 69 -4.93 -5.14 20.29
N MET A 70 -6.00 -5.10 19.49
CA MET A 70 -6.61 -3.83 19.03
C MET A 70 -6.94 -2.90 20.19
N LYS A 71 -7.47 -3.45 21.29
CA LYS A 71 -7.84 -2.65 22.47
C LYS A 71 -6.62 -1.99 23.13
N ARG A 72 -5.50 -2.72 23.25
CA ARG A 72 -4.24 -2.19 23.77
C ARG A 72 -3.68 -1.09 22.87
N LEU A 73 -3.71 -1.29 21.55
CA LEU A 73 -3.28 -0.27 20.58
C LEU A 73 -4.09 1.02 20.71
N ALA A 74 -5.43 0.92 20.67
CA ALA A 74 -6.29 2.09 20.76
C ALA A 74 -6.20 2.79 22.13
N ARG A 75 -6.00 2.03 23.21
CA ARG A 75 -5.75 2.60 24.54
C ARG A 75 -4.45 3.38 24.57
N TYR A 76 -3.38 2.85 23.99
CA TYR A 76 -2.09 3.55 23.93
C TYR A 76 -2.21 4.90 23.21
N VAL A 77 -2.84 4.93 22.05
CA VAL A 77 -3.08 6.17 21.30
C VAL A 77 -3.91 7.16 22.12
N PHE A 78 -4.98 6.68 22.76
CA PHE A 78 -5.81 7.50 23.63
C PHE A 78 -5.00 8.10 24.79
N ASP A 79 -4.12 7.33 25.42
CA ASP A 79 -3.38 7.76 26.60
C ASP A 79 -2.20 8.67 26.26
N HIS A 80 -1.56 8.48 25.11
CA HIS A 80 -0.27 9.09 24.81
C HIS A 80 -0.24 10.03 23.62
N HIS A 81 -1.05 9.81 22.58
CA HIS A 81 -1.02 10.64 21.35
C HIS A 81 -2.15 11.68 21.30
N LEU A 82 -3.24 11.46 22.03
CA LEU A 82 -4.43 12.32 21.99
C LEU A 82 -4.24 13.63 22.75
N LYS A 83 -4.49 14.74 22.06
CA LYS A 83 -4.59 16.08 22.65
C LYS A 83 -5.90 16.26 23.40
N LYS A 84 -5.80 16.36 24.73
CA LYS A 84 -6.96 16.45 25.64
C LYS A 84 -7.17 17.83 26.26
N THR A 85 -6.27 18.78 26.00
CA THR A 85 -6.26 20.11 26.64
C THR A 85 -7.60 20.82 26.46
N GLU A 86 -8.24 21.18 27.59
CA GLU A 86 -9.50 21.93 27.58
C GLU A 86 -9.28 23.33 26.98
N GLY A 87 -10.27 23.81 26.21
CA GLY A 87 -10.21 25.12 25.56
C GLY A 87 -9.33 25.21 24.31
N SER A 88 -8.46 24.23 24.05
CA SER A 88 -7.72 24.19 22.78
C SER A 88 -8.67 23.90 21.61
N LYS A 89 -8.51 24.66 20.52
CA LYS A 89 -9.21 24.39 19.24
C LYS A 89 -8.77 23.07 18.60
N GLN A 90 -7.67 22.50 19.08
CA GLN A 90 -7.11 21.22 18.63
C GLN A 90 -7.45 20.06 19.56
N ARG A 91 -8.33 20.27 20.55
CA ARG A 91 -8.81 19.18 21.40
C ARG A 91 -9.42 18.09 20.52
N GLY A 92 -8.90 16.87 20.65
CA GLY A 92 -9.28 15.74 19.80
C GLY A 92 -8.27 15.40 18.72
N MET A 93 -7.33 16.29 18.39
CA MET A 93 -6.21 15.98 17.51
C MET A 93 -5.34 14.87 18.11
N VAL A 94 -4.78 13.99 17.28
CA VAL A 94 -3.72 13.06 17.67
C VAL A 94 -2.44 13.45 16.98
N TYR A 95 -1.33 13.40 17.72
CA TYR A 95 -0.01 13.66 17.15
C TYR A 95 0.50 12.42 16.41
N GLU A 96 0.98 12.62 15.18
CA GLU A 96 1.69 11.59 14.38
C GLU A 96 2.82 10.92 15.18
N TYR A 97 3.83 11.69 15.64
CA TYR A 97 4.96 11.14 16.40
C TYR A 97 4.95 11.55 17.87
N LEU A 98 5.19 10.55 18.72
CA LEU A 98 5.50 10.71 20.14
C LEU A 98 6.91 10.16 20.41
N ASP A 99 7.83 10.99 20.89
CA ASP A 99 9.11 10.54 21.41
C ASP A 99 8.91 9.91 22.80
N THR A 100 8.96 8.58 22.83
CA THR A 100 8.71 7.79 24.03
C THR A 100 9.77 7.98 25.11
N THR A 101 10.95 8.48 24.73
CA THR A 101 12.04 8.81 25.66
C THR A 101 11.88 10.19 26.29
N ARG A 102 10.94 11.00 25.78
CA ARG A 102 10.70 12.39 26.16
C ARG A 102 9.30 12.62 26.73
N ILE A 103 8.55 11.57 27.06
CA ILE A 103 7.20 11.71 27.65
C ILE A 103 7.23 12.64 28.86
N GLY A 104 6.32 13.63 28.86
CA GLY A 104 6.25 14.66 29.90
C GLY A 104 7.15 15.89 29.67
N HIS A 105 8.00 15.88 28.65
CA HIS A 105 8.77 17.05 28.21
C HIS A 105 8.03 17.84 27.12
N PHE A 106 8.44 19.09 26.91
CA PHE A 106 7.82 20.01 25.94
C PHE A 106 7.88 19.51 24.49
N ASP A 107 8.83 18.64 24.18
CA ASP A 107 9.08 18.11 22.84
C ASP A 107 8.80 16.61 22.72
N GLN A 108 7.93 16.08 23.59
CA GLN A 108 7.45 14.72 23.44
C GLN A 108 6.72 14.51 22.12
N PHE A 109 6.10 15.54 21.55
CA PHE A 109 5.42 15.47 20.25
C PHE A 109 6.27 16.09 19.16
N VAL A 110 6.50 15.33 18.09
CA VAL A 110 7.28 15.76 16.93
C VAL A 110 6.39 15.76 15.70
N GLN A 111 6.45 16.81 14.89
CA GLN A 111 5.64 16.98 13.69
C GLN A 111 6.49 17.43 12.50
N GLY A 112 6.11 17.00 11.30
CA GLY A 112 6.72 17.46 10.05
C GLY A 112 5.87 18.53 9.36
N GLU A 113 6.43 19.71 9.13
CA GLU A 113 5.73 20.85 8.47
C GLU A 113 5.26 20.56 7.04
N ALA A 114 5.74 19.48 6.42
CA ALA A 114 5.31 19.05 5.08
C ALA A 114 4.75 17.62 5.03
N LEU A 115 4.47 17.01 6.20
CA LEU A 115 4.12 15.59 6.30
C LEU A 115 2.64 15.35 6.64
N ASP A 116 1.76 16.34 6.45
CA ASP A 116 0.32 16.21 6.72
C ASP A 116 0.03 15.82 8.18
N THR A 117 0.47 16.61 9.17
CA THR A 117 0.57 16.25 10.62
C THR A 117 -0.68 15.68 11.32
N MET A 118 -1.83 15.72 10.66
CA MET A 118 -3.13 15.23 11.16
C MET A 118 -3.65 14.02 10.36
N HIS A 119 -2.95 13.56 9.32
CA HIS A 119 -3.38 12.43 8.47
C HIS A 119 -3.56 11.13 9.26
N ASP A 120 -2.67 10.84 10.20
CA ASP A 120 -2.75 9.67 11.06
C ASP A 120 -3.97 9.66 11.97
N GLY A 121 -4.45 10.84 12.37
CA GLY A 121 -5.67 10.94 13.14
C GLY A 121 -6.92 10.68 12.30
N ALA A 122 -6.91 11.05 11.02
CA ALA A 122 -7.97 10.67 10.09
C ALA A 122 -7.98 9.14 9.89
N TRP A 123 -6.81 8.52 9.73
CA TRP A 123 -6.69 7.06 9.67
C TRP A 123 -7.13 6.38 10.97
N LEU A 124 -6.77 6.94 12.13
CA LEU A 124 -7.22 6.43 13.42
C LEU A 124 -8.75 6.50 13.52
N ALA A 125 -9.36 7.62 13.15
CA ALA A 125 -10.81 7.78 13.19
C ALA A 125 -11.51 6.75 12.28
N ALA A 126 -11.00 6.49 11.07
CA ALA A 126 -11.48 5.40 10.23
C ALA A 126 -11.30 4.02 10.91
N ALA A 127 -10.15 3.79 11.55
CA ALA A 127 -9.86 2.55 12.28
C ALA A 127 -10.81 2.33 13.47
N LEU A 128 -11.20 3.40 14.19
CA LEU A 128 -12.16 3.35 15.29
C LEU A 128 -13.57 2.95 14.79
N VAL A 129 -13.98 3.43 13.62
CA VAL A 129 -15.23 2.98 12.96
C VAL A 129 -15.15 1.49 12.69
N ASN A 130 -14.09 1.02 12.03
CA ASN A 130 -13.92 -0.38 11.67
C ASN A 130 -13.88 -1.29 12.91
N ALA A 131 -13.12 -0.87 13.93
CA ALA A 131 -13.04 -1.58 15.20
C ALA A 131 -14.39 -1.66 15.92
N TYR A 132 -15.16 -0.58 15.97
CA TYR A 132 -16.51 -0.62 16.56
C TYR A 132 -17.43 -1.57 15.77
N ARG A 133 -17.41 -1.53 14.44
CA ARG A 133 -18.23 -2.42 13.60
C ARG A 133 -17.86 -3.89 13.77
N ALA A 134 -16.58 -4.19 13.91
CA ALA A 134 -16.09 -5.56 14.09
C ALA A 134 -16.30 -6.11 15.51
N THR A 135 -16.38 -5.25 16.54
CA THR A 135 -16.35 -5.69 17.95
C THR A 135 -17.57 -5.30 18.77
N ALA A 136 -18.33 -4.29 18.34
CA ALA A 136 -19.34 -3.59 19.12
C ALA A 136 -18.84 -3.02 20.47
N ASP A 137 -17.52 -2.89 20.67
CA ASP A 137 -16.95 -2.34 21.90
C ASP A 137 -17.15 -0.81 21.93
N PRO A 138 -17.93 -0.28 22.88
CA PRO A 138 -18.32 1.13 22.90
C PRO A 138 -17.13 2.08 23.06
N PHE A 139 -15.98 1.63 23.55
CA PHE A 139 -14.79 2.46 23.66
C PHE A 139 -14.36 3.06 22.32
N TYR A 140 -14.42 2.29 21.23
CA TYR A 140 -13.98 2.78 19.92
C TYR A 140 -14.91 3.89 19.41
N LYS A 141 -16.23 3.69 19.55
CA LYS A 141 -17.22 4.71 19.20
C LYS A 141 -17.11 5.94 20.09
N ASP A 142 -16.96 5.76 21.39
CA ASP A 142 -16.78 6.85 22.35
C ASP A 142 -15.53 7.68 22.04
N PHE A 143 -14.42 7.02 21.70
CA PHE A 143 -13.19 7.70 21.30
C PHE A 143 -13.43 8.51 20.00
N LEU A 144 -14.08 7.91 19.01
CA LEU A 144 -14.41 8.56 17.75
C LEU A 144 -15.30 9.81 17.94
N VAL A 145 -16.45 9.66 18.60
CA VAL A 145 -17.49 10.71 18.66
C VAL A 145 -17.18 11.81 19.67
N LYS A 146 -16.45 11.50 20.76
CA LYS A 146 -16.11 12.50 21.79
C LYS A 146 -14.87 13.31 21.44
N TRP A 147 -13.98 12.77 20.61
CA TRP A 147 -12.65 13.34 20.39
C TRP A 147 -12.33 13.58 18.92
N GLN A 148 -12.30 12.53 18.09
CA GLN A 148 -11.80 12.65 16.71
C GLN A 148 -12.73 13.49 15.83
N LEU A 149 -14.01 13.12 15.75
CA LEU A 149 -14.95 13.79 14.84
C LEU A 149 -15.16 15.27 15.17
N PRO A 150 -15.33 15.68 16.45
CA PRO A 150 -15.44 17.11 16.77
C PRO A 150 -14.26 17.94 16.27
N PHE A 151 -13.03 17.42 16.35
CA PHE A 151 -11.85 18.12 15.86
C PHE A 151 -11.86 18.29 14.33
N TYR A 152 -12.07 17.21 13.58
CA TYR A 152 -12.05 17.28 12.11
C TYR A 152 -13.23 18.03 11.53
N CYS A 153 -14.44 17.88 12.11
CA CYS A 153 -15.60 18.66 11.71
C CYS A 153 -15.37 20.16 11.99
N LEU A 154 -14.77 20.52 13.13
CA LEU A 154 -14.39 21.92 13.42
C LEU A 154 -13.46 22.48 12.34
N MET A 155 -12.38 21.77 12.05
CA MET A 155 -11.38 22.18 11.04
C MET A 155 -12.01 22.38 9.65
N LEU A 156 -12.84 21.44 9.20
CA LEU A 156 -13.41 21.46 7.86
C LEU A 156 -14.61 22.41 7.73
N ASN A 157 -15.50 22.47 8.72
CA ASN A 157 -16.71 23.30 8.64
C ASN A 157 -16.49 24.78 8.98
N HIS A 158 -15.37 25.10 9.65
CA HIS A 158 -15.07 26.44 10.12
C HIS A 158 -13.67 26.95 9.70
N SER A 159 -13.05 26.33 8.69
CA SER A 159 -11.72 26.72 8.17
C SER A 159 -11.67 28.19 7.76
N ASP A 160 -12.77 28.73 7.27
CA ASP A 160 -12.97 30.13 6.87
C ASP A 160 -12.75 31.13 8.02
N THR A 161 -12.91 30.67 9.26
CA THR A 161 -12.69 31.47 10.47
C THR A 161 -11.45 31.07 11.26
N LEU A 162 -10.96 29.84 11.04
CA LEU A 162 -9.78 29.31 11.72
C LEU A 162 -8.48 29.75 11.05
N PHE A 163 -8.50 29.89 9.73
CA PHE A 163 -7.31 30.11 8.91
C PHE A 163 -7.47 31.35 8.01
N SER A 164 -6.37 32.06 7.78
CA SER A 164 -6.30 33.17 6.83
C SER A 164 -4.96 33.21 6.11
N ALA A 165 -5.00 33.56 4.83
CA ALA A 165 -3.86 33.81 3.97
C ALA A 165 -3.33 35.25 4.08
N GLY A 166 -3.92 36.10 4.94
CA GLY A 166 -3.52 37.50 5.11
C GLY A 166 -2.14 37.71 5.73
N ARG A 167 -1.49 36.65 6.20
CA ARG A 167 -0.15 36.68 6.81
C ARG A 167 0.67 35.48 6.32
N ASN A 168 1.97 35.70 6.06
CA ASN A 168 2.94 34.64 5.82
C ASN A 168 4.22 34.96 6.60
N ASP A 169 4.52 34.12 7.59
CA ASP A 169 5.60 34.30 8.55
C ASP A 169 6.78 33.33 8.31
N ALA A 170 6.78 32.63 7.17
CA ALA A 170 7.80 31.67 6.83
C ALA A 170 9.19 32.32 6.62
N ALA A 171 10.24 31.50 6.67
CA ALA A 171 11.60 31.98 6.46
C ALA A 171 11.80 32.61 5.06
N PRO A 172 12.76 33.53 4.90
CA PRO A 172 13.16 34.00 3.58
C PRO A 172 13.55 32.83 2.66
N GLY A 173 12.93 32.74 1.49
CA GLY A 173 13.15 31.63 0.55
C GLY A 173 12.42 30.33 0.91
N ALA A 174 11.47 30.37 1.84
CA ALA A 174 10.57 29.26 2.10
C ALA A 174 9.80 28.84 0.84
N HIS A 175 9.41 27.57 0.79
CA HIS A 175 8.64 27.03 -0.32
C HIS A 175 7.25 27.67 -0.38
N GLU A 176 6.91 28.27 -1.51
CA GLU A 176 5.57 28.79 -1.77
C GLU A 176 4.67 27.72 -2.40
N PHE A 177 3.44 27.63 -1.92
CA PHE A 177 2.44 26.74 -2.52
C PHE A 177 1.92 27.33 -3.83
N GLY A 178 1.91 26.50 -4.87
CA GLY A 178 1.23 26.78 -6.13
C GLY A 178 -0.28 26.93 -5.93
N LYS A 179 -0.98 27.47 -6.94
CA LYS A 179 -2.43 27.70 -6.89
C LYS A 179 -3.21 26.45 -6.47
N GLU A 180 -2.74 25.27 -6.87
CA GLU A 180 -3.38 23.99 -6.60
C GLU A 180 -3.36 23.55 -5.13
N HIS A 181 -2.57 24.24 -4.31
CA HIS A 181 -2.36 23.91 -2.91
C HIS A 181 -2.47 25.14 -2.00
N ARG A 182 -2.78 26.33 -2.50
CA ARG A 182 -2.68 27.54 -1.69
C ARG A 182 -4.01 27.86 -1.02
N LEU A 183 -4.00 28.04 0.31
CA LEU A 183 -5.15 28.53 1.08
C LEU A 183 -5.82 29.74 0.40
N ILE A 184 -7.14 29.68 0.27
CA ILE A 184 -7.97 30.76 -0.24
C ILE A 184 -8.74 31.36 0.95
N ASP A 185 -8.59 32.67 1.18
CA ASP A 185 -9.29 33.35 2.27
C ASP A 185 -10.81 33.14 2.19
N GLY A 186 -11.42 32.77 3.32
CA GLY A 186 -12.85 32.51 3.45
C GLY A 186 -13.31 31.15 2.92
N GLU A 187 -12.40 30.25 2.54
CA GLU A 187 -12.78 28.90 2.14
C GLU A 187 -13.11 27.99 3.33
N LYS A 188 -14.11 27.12 3.17
CA LYS A 188 -14.35 25.97 4.04
C LYS A 188 -13.78 24.72 3.41
N GLY A 189 -13.53 23.69 4.24
CA GLY A 189 -12.99 22.41 3.79
C GLY A 189 -11.48 22.40 3.58
N PHE A 190 -10.78 23.43 4.03
CA PHE A 190 -9.32 23.50 3.95
C PHE A 190 -8.68 22.42 4.84
N ALA A 191 -7.72 21.68 4.27
CA ALA A 191 -6.96 20.63 4.90
C ALA A 191 -5.46 21.03 4.95
N PRO A 192 -5.00 21.72 6.01
CA PRO A 192 -3.64 22.22 6.09
C PRO A 192 -2.62 21.07 6.21
N TYR A 193 -1.43 21.23 5.61
CA TYR A 193 -0.30 20.30 5.87
C TYR A 193 0.06 20.19 7.35
N TRP A 194 -0.17 21.26 8.13
CA TRP A 194 -0.06 21.22 9.58
C TRP A 194 -0.86 22.32 10.25
N TRP A 195 -1.28 22.06 11.49
CA TRP A 195 -1.88 23.02 12.41
C TRP A 195 -1.46 22.63 13.83
N ASP A 196 -0.81 23.52 14.57
CA ASP A 196 -0.38 23.31 15.96
C ASP A 196 -0.59 24.58 16.81
N ASP A 197 -0.68 24.45 18.14
CA ASP A 197 -0.87 25.55 19.09
C ASP A 197 0.32 25.73 20.05
N GLY A 198 1.50 25.22 19.69
CA GLY A 198 2.74 25.31 20.47
C GLY A 198 3.05 24.08 21.30
N ALA A 199 2.31 23.00 21.13
CA ALA A 199 2.40 21.79 21.94
C ALA A 199 3.32 20.72 21.33
N SER A 200 3.71 20.87 20.06
CA SER A 200 4.72 20.04 19.41
C SER A 200 5.91 20.85 18.92
N VAL A 201 6.93 20.14 18.44
CA VAL A 201 8.13 20.70 17.81
C VAL A 201 8.22 20.28 16.34
N SER A 202 8.77 21.16 15.50
CA SER A 202 9.00 20.83 14.09
C SER A 202 10.31 20.05 13.90
N LEU A 203 10.21 18.93 13.17
CA LEU A 203 11.36 18.17 12.70
C LEU A 203 12.25 19.00 11.76
N GLU A 204 11.66 19.71 10.81
CA GLU A 204 12.38 20.52 9.81
C GLU A 204 13.14 21.68 10.47
N ARG A 205 12.50 22.40 11.40
CA ARG A 205 13.13 23.51 12.14
C ARG A 205 14.34 23.03 12.93
N ARG A 206 14.21 21.88 13.61
CA ARG A 206 15.30 21.26 14.37
C ARG A 206 16.46 20.84 13.48
N LEU A 207 16.17 20.16 12.37
CA LEU A 207 17.19 19.68 11.43
C LEU A 207 17.94 20.84 10.78
N LYS A 208 17.22 21.89 10.36
CA LYS A 208 17.81 23.07 9.72
C LYS A 208 18.39 24.09 10.71
N LYS A 209 18.16 23.89 12.02
CA LYS A 209 18.47 24.87 13.08
C LYS A 209 17.91 26.25 12.76
N GLN A 210 16.67 26.28 12.28
CA GLN A 210 15.98 27.48 11.83
C GLN A 210 14.64 27.59 12.55
N ALA A 211 14.39 28.72 13.22
CA ALA A 211 13.19 28.91 14.03
C ALA A 211 11.92 29.20 13.22
N LEU A 212 12.04 29.64 11.97
CA LEU A 212 10.92 29.94 11.07
C LEU A 212 10.67 28.76 10.12
N GLY A 213 9.41 28.61 9.71
CA GLY A 213 8.95 27.52 8.85
C GLY A 213 9.63 27.49 7.49
N ALA A 214 9.82 26.27 6.96
CA ALA A 214 10.45 26.05 5.65
C ALA A 214 9.46 26.15 4.48
N PHE A 215 8.18 26.22 4.78
CA PHE A 215 7.05 26.32 3.85
C PHE A 215 6.21 27.53 4.23
N ALA A 216 5.51 28.12 3.26
CA ALA A 216 4.61 29.24 3.51
C ALA A 216 3.60 28.90 4.63
N CYS A 217 3.61 29.68 5.69
CA CYS A 217 2.84 29.38 6.89
C CYS A 217 2.51 30.64 7.67
N VAL A 218 1.52 30.52 8.55
CA VAL A 218 1.30 31.46 9.64
C VAL A 218 1.99 30.92 10.87
N ASP A 219 2.84 31.73 11.52
CA ASP A 219 3.61 31.35 12.70
C ASP A 219 3.40 32.39 13.82
N ASN A 220 2.74 31.98 14.91
CA ASN A 220 2.42 32.85 16.03
C ASN A 220 3.63 33.20 16.91
N LEU A 221 4.76 32.53 16.69
CA LEU A 221 6.05 32.79 17.32
C LEU A 221 6.97 33.65 16.44
N ALA A 222 6.53 34.04 15.24
CA ALA A 222 7.30 34.92 14.38
C ALA A 222 7.66 36.24 15.08
N GLY A 223 8.93 36.64 14.97
CA GLY A 223 9.48 37.81 15.67
C GLY A 223 9.75 37.60 17.17
N LYS A 224 9.50 36.40 17.73
CA LYS A 224 9.81 36.03 19.12
C LYS A 224 10.92 34.98 19.16
N PRO A 225 11.71 34.90 20.26
CA PRO A 225 12.65 33.81 20.45
C PRO A 225 11.93 32.45 20.50
N ASN A 226 12.32 31.52 19.62
CA ASN A 226 11.84 30.13 19.63
C ASN A 226 13.04 29.15 19.61
N PRO A 227 13.87 29.12 20.67
CA PRO A 227 15.06 28.25 20.73
C PRO A 227 14.72 26.76 20.80
N GLN A 228 13.45 26.45 21.11
CA GLN A 228 12.92 25.09 21.26
C GLN A 228 12.33 24.52 19.97
N TYR A 229 12.21 25.35 18.93
CA TYR A 229 11.62 25.00 17.63
C TYR A 229 10.17 24.50 17.75
N LEU A 230 9.41 25.12 18.66
CA LEU A 230 7.98 24.87 18.81
C LEU A 230 7.25 25.21 17.51
N LEU A 231 6.17 24.46 17.27
CA LEU A 231 5.26 24.67 16.15
C LEU A 231 3.97 25.31 16.69
N ASP A 232 3.66 26.56 16.31
CA ASP A 232 2.45 27.28 16.72
C ASP A 232 1.94 28.12 15.55
N GLY A 233 0.80 27.74 14.98
CA GLY A 233 0.25 28.32 13.76
C GLY A 233 -0.26 27.25 12.80
N TYR A 234 -0.19 27.51 11.50
CA TYR A 234 -0.68 26.58 10.48
C TYR A 234 -0.02 26.79 9.11
N SER A 235 -0.04 25.74 8.30
CA SER A 235 0.37 25.80 6.90
C SER A 235 -0.58 26.66 6.07
N LEU A 236 -0.04 27.42 5.12
CA LEU A 236 -0.82 28.05 4.04
C LEU A 236 -1.06 27.10 2.86
N GLY A 237 -0.59 25.86 2.97
CA GLY A 237 -0.75 24.81 1.98
C GLY A 237 -1.89 23.85 2.32
N CYS A 238 -2.67 23.49 1.31
CA CYS A 238 -3.74 22.51 1.37
C CYS A 238 -3.30 21.18 0.75
N SER A 239 -3.36 20.10 1.53
CA SER A 239 -2.91 18.79 1.09
C SER A 239 -4.01 17.99 0.39
N ASN A 240 -3.67 17.42 -0.77
CA ASN A 240 -4.52 16.47 -1.48
C ASN A 240 -4.46 15.06 -0.87
N HIS A 241 -3.34 14.70 -0.23
CA HIS A 241 -3.19 13.40 0.42
C HIS A 241 -4.04 13.37 1.69
N MET A 242 -3.85 14.33 2.60
CA MET A 242 -4.70 14.50 3.78
C MET A 242 -6.19 14.57 3.44
N ALA A 243 -6.57 15.25 2.34
CA ALA A 243 -7.96 15.30 1.90
C ALA A 243 -8.54 13.90 1.57
N GLN A 244 -7.74 12.99 1.02
CA GLN A 244 -8.17 11.61 0.77
C GLN A 244 -8.34 10.82 2.07
N ASP A 245 -7.44 11.00 3.05
CA ASP A 245 -7.55 10.37 4.37
C ASP A 245 -8.80 10.84 5.12
N LEU A 246 -9.03 12.15 5.13
CA LEU A 246 -10.24 12.75 5.69
C LEU A 246 -11.49 12.21 5.00
N ALA A 247 -11.48 12.05 3.68
CA ALA A 247 -12.62 11.52 2.95
C ALA A 247 -12.97 10.09 3.36
N VAL A 248 -11.97 9.21 3.52
CA VAL A 248 -12.18 7.83 4.01
C VAL A 248 -12.81 7.85 5.41
N MET A 249 -12.25 8.67 6.32
CA MET A 249 -12.82 8.85 7.66
C MET A 249 -14.27 9.35 7.63
N LEU A 250 -14.55 10.43 6.90
CA LEU A 250 -15.87 11.06 6.86
C LEU A 250 -16.92 10.09 6.28
N GLN A 251 -16.57 9.36 5.22
CA GLN A 251 -17.43 8.33 4.64
C GLN A 251 -17.76 7.24 5.66
N ALA A 252 -16.74 6.67 6.33
CA ALA A 252 -16.91 5.60 7.30
C ALA A 252 -17.72 6.08 8.53
N ALA A 253 -17.42 7.26 9.06
CA ALA A 253 -18.09 7.84 10.21
C ALA A 253 -19.57 8.14 9.92
N TRP A 254 -19.88 8.72 8.75
CA TRP A 254 -21.26 9.00 8.37
C TRP A 254 -22.09 7.71 8.29
N LEU A 255 -21.54 6.66 7.67
CA LEU A 255 -22.22 5.36 7.57
C LEU A 255 -22.49 4.72 8.92
N LEU A 256 -21.60 4.92 9.89
CA LEU A 256 -21.79 4.44 11.25
C LEU A 256 -22.89 5.20 12.00
N LEU A 257 -22.97 6.52 11.81
CA LEU A 257 -23.78 7.40 12.66
C LEU A 257 -25.17 7.71 12.10
N LYS A 258 -25.36 7.71 10.78
CA LYS A 258 -26.59 8.19 10.13
C LYS A 258 -27.87 7.48 10.59
N ASP A 259 -27.78 6.18 10.88
CA ASP A 259 -28.91 5.34 11.30
C ASP A 259 -28.91 5.07 12.81
N SER A 260 -28.08 5.79 13.58
CA SER A 260 -28.02 5.63 15.02
C SER A 260 -29.35 6.00 15.67
N ALA A 261 -29.71 5.31 16.75
CA ALA A 261 -30.88 5.66 17.56
C ALA A 261 -30.66 6.94 18.40
N SER A 262 -29.40 7.38 18.56
CA SER A 262 -29.04 8.58 19.33
C SER A 262 -29.18 9.84 18.49
N GLU A 263 -29.92 10.83 18.99
CA GLU A 263 -30.05 12.14 18.32
C GLU A 263 -28.72 12.91 18.26
N ASP A 264 -27.84 12.72 19.25
CA ASP A 264 -26.49 13.30 19.23
C ASP A 264 -25.65 12.72 18.10
N ASP A 265 -25.76 11.40 17.86
CA ASP A 265 -25.06 10.75 16.75
C ASP A 265 -25.61 11.23 15.40
N LYS A 266 -26.94 11.40 15.26
CA LYS A 266 -27.54 11.90 14.02
C LYS A 266 -27.14 13.35 13.71
N ARG A 267 -27.07 14.18 14.76
CA ARG A 267 -26.55 15.55 14.64
C ARG A 267 -25.09 15.53 14.17
N LEU A 268 -24.25 14.71 14.81
CA LEU A 268 -22.86 14.57 14.41
C LEU A 268 -22.73 14.00 12.99
N ALA A 269 -23.61 13.08 12.57
CA ALA A 269 -23.66 12.59 11.19
C ALA A 269 -23.94 13.72 10.19
N SER A 270 -24.79 14.68 10.56
CA SER A 270 -25.06 15.87 9.73
C SER A 270 -23.83 16.77 9.63
N GLU A 271 -23.11 16.98 10.72
CA GLU A 271 -21.85 17.74 10.72
C GLU A 271 -20.75 17.07 9.88
N VAL A 272 -20.66 15.74 9.94
CA VAL A 272 -19.75 14.93 9.10
C VAL A 272 -20.12 15.06 7.62
N ALA A 273 -21.42 15.04 7.29
CA ALA A 273 -21.88 15.24 5.92
C ALA A 273 -21.55 16.65 5.40
N GLU A 274 -21.71 17.68 6.24
CA GLU A 274 -21.30 19.05 5.92
C GLU A 274 -19.77 19.13 5.69
N ALA A 275 -18.98 18.47 6.54
CA ALA A 275 -17.52 18.44 6.41
C ALA A 275 -17.07 17.77 5.11
N ALA A 276 -17.71 16.66 4.72
CA ALA A 276 -17.44 16.00 3.45
C ALA A 276 -17.77 16.88 2.24
N LYS A 277 -18.91 17.59 2.29
CA LYS A 277 -19.28 18.57 1.27
C LYS A 277 -18.25 19.70 1.17
N ASN A 278 -17.90 20.32 2.30
CA ASN A 278 -16.94 21.43 2.34
C ASN A 278 -15.57 21.00 1.81
N LEU A 279 -15.08 19.82 2.21
CA LEU A 279 -13.83 19.24 1.71
C LEU A 279 -13.85 19.06 0.19
N TYR A 280 -14.95 18.54 -0.36
CA TYR A 280 -15.13 18.40 -1.81
C TYR A 280 -15.12 19.75 -2.54
N GLU A 281 -15.85 20.74 -2.02
CA GLU A 281 -15.88 22.09 -2.59
C GLU A 281 -14.49 22.76 -2.57
N SER A 282 -13.74 22.62 -1.47
CA SER A 282 -12.34 23.06 -1.42
C SER A 282 -11.49 22.34 -2.48
N ARG A 283 -11.58 21.01 -2.61
CA ARG A 283 -10.79 20.30 -3.64
C ARG A 283 -11.11 20.77 -5.05
N LEU A 284 -12.38 21.08 -5.37
CA LEU A 284 -12.75 21.64 -6.68
C LEU A 284 -12.10 23.01 -6.95
N LEU A 285 -11.91 23.85 -5.94
CA LEU A 285 -11.25 25.15 -6.08
C LEU A 285 -9.74 25.02 -6.32
N HIS A 286 -9.13 24.02 -5.71
CA HIS A 286 -7.68 23.83 -5.67
C HIS A 286 -7.16 22.94 -6.81
N HIS A 287 -7.58 21.68 -6.84
CA HIS A 287 -6.98 20.65 -7.68
C HIS A 287 -7.96 20.03 -8.68
N GLY A 288 -9.25 20.01 -8.34
CA GLY A 288 -10.30 19.31 -9.06
C GLY A 288 -10.83 18.10 -8.30
N PRO A 289 -11.70 17.30 -8.94
CA PRO A 289 -12.34 16.18 -8.27
C PRO A 289 -11.32 15.09 -7.91
N ILE A 290 -11.32 14.70 -6.64
CA ILE A 290 -10.56 13.56 -6.13
C ILE A 290 -11.55 12.41 -5.87
N PRO A 291 -11.34 11.19 -6.40
CA PRO A 291 -12.25 10.04 -6.28
C PRO A 291 -12.82 9.80 -4.88
N ALA A 292 -11.96 9.60 -3.86
CA ALA A 292 -12.40 9.35 -2.49
C ALA A 292 -13.19 10.53 -1.88
N VAL A 293 -12.74 11.76 -2.12
CA VAL A 293 -13.42 12.99 -1.65
C VAL A 293 -14.80 13.14 -2.32
N THR A 294 -14.86 12.83 -3.62
CA THR A 294 -16.11 12.83 -4.40
C THR A 294 -17.10 11.82 -3.84
N ALA A 295 -16.65 10.60 -3.52
CA ALA A 295 -17.47 9.56 -2.91
C ALA A 295 -18.00 9.99 -1.53
N ALA A 296 -17.12 10.49 -0.67
CA ALA A 296 -17.47 10.92 0.69
C ALA A 296 -18.50 12.05 0.71
N ALA A 297 -18.45 12.98 -0.25
CA ALA A 297 -19.43 14.06 -0.37
C ALA A 297 -20.75 13.62 -1.05
N ALA A 298 -20.66 12.75 -2.06
CA ALA A 298 -21.82 12.31 -2.83
C ALA A 298 -22.73 11.38 -2.03
N LEU A 299 -22.15 10.53 -1.18
CA LEU A 299 -22.87 9.49 -0.45
C LEU A 299 -23.90 10.08 0.54
N PRO A 300 -23.56 11.02 1.44
CA PRO A 300 -24.54 11.68 2.29
C PRO A 300 -25.58 12.52 1.53
N ALA A 301 -25.18 13.06 0.38
CA ALA A 301 -26.06 13.88 -0.47
C ALA A 301 -27.05 13.06 -1.31
N GLY A 302 -26.90 11.73 -1.37
CA GLY A 302 -27.68 10.89 -2.29
C GLY A 302 -27.42 11.21 -3.78
N ASP A 303 -26.25 11.78 -4.11
CA ASP A 303 -25.93 12.24 -5.47
C ASP A 303 -25.38 11.08 -6.33
N ALA A 304 -26.29 10.29 -6.89
CA ALA A 304 -25.95 9.14 -7.73
C ALA A 304 -25.09 9.50 -8.96
N ARG A 305 -25.30 10.69 -9.54
CA ARG A 305 -24.50 11.15 -10.69
C ARG A 305 -23.05 11.40 -10.31
N ARG A 306 -22.83 12.00 -9.14
CA ARG A 306 -21.49 12.23 -8.59
C ARG A 306 -20.83 10.93 -8.13
N LEU A 307 -21.58 9.99 -7.54
CA LEU A 307 -21.05 8.67 -7.23
C LEU A 307 -20.55 7.92 -8.47
N ALA A 308 -21.25 8.06 -9.60
CA ALA A 308 -20.84 7.42 -10.86
C ALA A 308 -19.47 7.88 -11.37
N SER A 309 -19.02 9.09 -11.02
CA SER A 309 -17.68 9.60 -11.37
C SER A 309 -16.63 9.39 -10.29
N ALA A 310 -17.01 8.90 -9.11
CA ALA A 310 -16.15 8.81 -7.93
C ALA A 310 -15.11 7.68 -7.98
N ALA A 311 -15.14 6.78 -8.96
CA ALA A 311 -14.12 5.74 -9.12
C ALA A 311 -13.86 5.48 -10.61
N GLY A 312 -12.71 4.87 -10.94
CA GLY A 312 -12.41 4.46 -12.32
C GLY A 312 -13.38 3.40 -12.86
N ASP A 313 -13.36 3.17 -14.17
CA ASP A 313 -14.23 2.19 -14.82
C ASP A 313 -14.07 0.79 -14.24
N ALA A 314 -15.18 0.04 -14.17
CA ALA A 314 -15.20 -1.38 -13.83
C ALA A 314 -14.69 -2.23 -15.02
N ALA A 315 -13.49 -1.89 -15.51
CA ALA A 315 -12.83 -2.62 -16.57
C ALA A 315 -12.74 -4.10 -16.21
N ASP A 316 -12.85 -4.96 -17.21
CA ASP A 316 -12.95 -6.39 -16.99
C ASP A 316 -11.57 -6.97 -16.64
N PHE A 317 -11.35 -7.24 -15.34
CA PHE A 317 -10.15 -7.82 -14.73
C PHE A 317 -8.83 -7.05 -15.01
N PRO A 318 -8.66 -5.81 -14.53
CA PRO A 318 -7.49 -4.99 -14.85
C PRO A 318 -6.26 -5.44 -14.04
N THR A 319 -5.12 -5.61 -14.69
CA THR A 319 -3.83 -6.01 -14.07
C THR A 319 -2.80 -4.87 -14.04
N ALA A 320 -3.14 -3.68 -14.52
CA ALA A 320 -2.21 -2.55 -14.59
C ALA A 320 -2.01 -1.89 -13.22
N ASN A 321 -0.89 -2.16 -12.55
CA ASN A 321 -0.47 -1.56 -11.28
C ASN A 321 1.06 -1.39 -11.25
N HIS A 322 1.66 -1.01 -10.12
CA HIS A 322 3.12 -0.79 -10.08
C HIS A 322 3.89 -2.09 -10.33
N TYR A 323 3.39 -3.22 -9.83
CA TYR A 323 3.96 -4.55 -10.08
C TYR A 323 4.07 -4.86 -11.58
N THR A 324 2.97 -4.74 -12.33
CA THR A 324 2.98 -4.97 -13.79
C THR A 324 3.82 -3.92 -14.51
N ALA A 325 3.74 -2.66 -14.12
CA ALA A 325 4.48 -1.57 -14.75
C ALA A 325 6.00 -1.71 -14.55
N ALA A 326 6.45 -2.21 -13.40
CA ALA A 326 7.86 -2.38 -13.06
C ALA A 326 8.46 -3.66 -13.66
N LEU A 327 7.70 -4.76 -13.66
CA LEU A 327 8.22 -6.09 -14.03
C LEU A 327 7.91 -6.52 -15.46
N TYR A 328 6.83 -6.01 -16.04
CA TYR A 328 6.33 -6.47 -17.34
C TYR A 328 6.23 -5.32 -18.34
N ASP A 329 5.43 -4.29 -18.12
CA ASP A 329 5.14 -3.20 -19.08
C ASP A 329 6.19 -2.07 -19.12
N PHE A 330 7.39 -2.30 -18.57
CA PHE A 330 8.41 -1.26 -18.47
C PHE A 330 9.01 -0.88 -19.84
N THR A 331 9.44 0.38 -19.95
CA THR A 331 10.32 0.84 -21.02
C THR A 331 11.77 0.60 -20.59
N PRO A 332 12.63 -0.06 -21.40
CA PRO A 332 14.03 -0.25 -21.05
C PRO A 332 14.74 1.07 -20.70
N GLY A 333 15.45 1.09 -19.57
CA GLY A 333 16.16 2.28 -19.06
C GLY A 333 15.28 3.32 -18.37
N GLN A 334 13.95 3.23 -18.46
CA GLN A 334 13.06 4.11 -17.70
C GLN A 334 12.97 3.64 -16.24
N LYS A 335 13.36 4.53 -15.33
CA LYS A 335 13.18 4.30 -13.90
C LYS A 335 11.71 4.39 -13.50
N ARG A 336 11.28 3.49 -12.62
CA ARG A 336 9.93 3.40 -12.08
C ARG A 336 10.01 3.36 -10.57
N ALA A 337 9.50 4.39 -9.92
CA ALA A 337 9.32 4.40 -8.47
C ALA A 337 8.31 3.32 -8.08
N LEU A 338 8.60 2.65 -6.97
CA LEU A 338 7.70 1.68 -6.34
C LEU A 338 6.83 2.39 -5.29
N PRO A 339 5.60 1.89 -5.04
CA PRO A 339 4.69 2.52 -4.10
C PRO A 339 5.24 2.40 -2.68
N ALA A 340 5.40 3.54 -2.01
CA ALA A 340 5.89 3.60 -0.63
C ALA A 340 4.85 3.19 0.42
N PHE A 341 3.57 3.24 0.06
CA PHE A 341 2.43 3.00 0.94
C PHE A 341 1.31 2.32 0.15
N ALA A 342 0.35 1.73 0.86
CA ALA A 342 -0.84 1.14 0.27
C ALA A 342 -2.11 1.99 0.42
N ASP A 343 -1.94 3.32 0.56
CA ASP A 343 -3.06 4.27 0.71
C ASP A 343 -3.92 4.34 -0.56
N ASP A 344 -3.29 4.37 -1.74
CA ASP A 344 -3.98 4.42 -3.03
C ASP A 344 -4.89 3.21 -3.26
N GLN A 345 -4.53 2.02 -2.76
CA GLN A 345 -5.38 0.84 -2.78
C GLN A 345 -6.61 1.05 -1.89
N GLN A 346 -6.43 1.57 -0.68
CA GLN A 346 -7.51 1.84 0.26
C GLN A 346 -8.46 2.94 -0.26
N TYR A 347 -7.94 4.05 -0.79
CA TYR A 347 -8.76 5.11 -1.38
C TYR A 347 -9.61 4.59 -2.55
N ARG A 348 -9.01 3.81 -3.45
CA ARG A 348 -9.73 3.22 -4.58
C ARG A 348 -10.80 2.24 -4.13
N TYR A 349 -10.51 1.43 -3.11
CA TYR A 349 -11.48 0.52 -2.52
C TYR A 349 -12.66 1.29 -1.90
N CYS A 350 -12.42 2.27 -1.03
CA CYS A 350 -13.47 3.04 -0.38
C CYS A 350 -14.35 3.79 -1.39
N ALA A 351 -13.76 4.39 -2.41
CA ALA A 351 -14.48 5.07 -3.48
C ALA A 351 -15.31 4.10 -4.34
N ALA A 352 -14.77 2.92 -4.63
CA ALA A 352 -15.48 1.90 -5.40
C ALA A 352 -16.67 1.30 -4.61
N VAL A 353 -16.47 1.01 -3.33
CA VAL A 353 -17.54 0.51 -2.46
C VAL A 353 -18.69 1.52 -2.38
N ALA A 354 -18.39 2.80 -2.24
CA ALA A 354 -19.40 3.86 -2.28
C ALA A 354 -20.10 3.93 -3.64
N ARG A 355 -19.34 3.97 -4.75
CA ARG A 355 -19.90 4.02 -6.11
C ARG A 355 -20.86 2.88 -6.39
N PHE A 356 -20.53 1.67 -5.95
CA PHE A 356 -21.32 0.47 -6.24
C PHE A 356 -22.24 0.05 -5.09
N ALA A 357 -22.47 0.90 -4.10
CA ALA A 357 -23.33 0.62 -2.94
C ALA A 357 -22.99 -0.73 -2.27
N GLY A 358 -21.70 -1.07 -2.16
CA GLY A 358 -21.24 -2.36 -1.63
C GLY A 358 -21.54 -3.60 -2.49
N ARG A 359 -21.96 -3.43 -3.75
CA ARG A 359 -22.12 -4.52 -4.74
C ARG A 359 -20.99 -4.46 -5.76
N LEU A 360 -19.78 -4.80 -5.32
CA LEU A 360 -18.58 -4.65 -6.13
C LEU A 360 -18.64 -5.52 -7.40
N PRO A 361 -18.47 -4.93 -8.59
CA PRO A 361 -18.39 -5.70 -9.83
C PRO A 361 -17.18 -6.66 -9.82
N PRO A 362 -17.23 -7.80 -10.54
CA PRO A 362 -16.14 -8.78 -10.56
C PRO A 362 -14.77 -8.19 -10.95
N GLY A 363 -14.74 -7.22 -11.87
CA GLY A 363 -13.50 -6.54 -12.26
C GLY A 363 -12.88 -5.70 -11.15
N VAL A 364 -13.72 -5.08 -10.31
CA VAL A 364 -13.27 -4.30 -9.15
C VAL A 364 -12.80 -5.24 -8.03
N ALA A 365 -13.57 -6.30 -7.74
CA ALA A 365 -13.16 -7.30 -6.77
C ALA A 365 -11.81 -7.95 -7.15
N PHE A 366 -11.66 -8.35 -8.42
CA PHE A 366 -10.39 -8.85 -8.95
C PHE A 366 -9.26 -7.84 -8.76
N ARG A 367 -9.50 -6.57 -9.07
CA ARG A 367 -8.48 -5.53 -8.97
C ARG A 367 -7.97 -5.38 -7.53
N THR A 368 -8.87 -5.34 -6.55
CA THR A 368 -8.50 -5.23 -5.13
C THR A 368 -7.70 -6.44 -4.68
N ILE A 369 -8.11 -7.66 -5.08
CA ILE A 369 -7.36 -8.90 -4.78
C ILE A 369 -5.97 -8.87 -5.45
N TYR A 370 -5.91 -8.46 -6.71
CA TYR A 370 -4.67 -8.40 -7.48
C TYR A 370 -3.67 -7.42 -6.89
N ASP A 371 -4.10 -6.21 -6.55
CA ASP A 371 -3.22 -5.21 -5.94
C ASP A 371 -2.74 -5.65 -4.54
N ALA A 372 -3.63 -6.20 -3.70
CA ALA A 372 -3.26 -6.69 -2.37
C ALA A 372 -2.23 -7.83 -2.42
N TYR A 373 -2.32 -8.72 -3.42
CA TYR A 373 -1.39 -9.84 -3.57
C TYR A 373 -0.08 -9.45 -4.25
N THR A 374 -0.12 -8.60 -5.27
CA THR A 374 1.05 -8.36 -6.16
C THR A 374 1.91 -7.17 -5.76
N GLU A 375 1.34 -6.09 -5.21
CA GLU A 375 2.11 -4.90 -4.81
C GLU A 375 3.16 -5.24 -3.72
N PRO A 376 2.84 -6.03 -2.67
CA PRO A 376 3.84 -6.43 -1.68
C PRO A 376 4.96 -7.32 -2.26
N MET A 377 4.76 -7.98 -3.40
CA MET A 377 5.80 -8.80 -4.02
C MET A 377 7.01 -7.98 -4.46
N LEU A 378 6.82 -6.72 -4.87
CA LEU A 378 7.91 -5.82 -5.23
C LEU A 378 8.96 -5.72 -4.13
N TRP A 379 8.51 -5.55 -2.88
CA TRP A 379 9.36 -5.47 -1.71
C TRP A 379 10.01 -6.80 -1.36
N ARG A 380 9.30 -7.90 -1.58
CA ARG A 380 9.85 -9.25 -1.40
C ARG A 380 10.92 -9.59 -2.44
N TYR A 381 10.86 -9.02 -3.66
CA TYR A 381 11.94 -9.15 -4.64
C TYR A 381 13.19 -8.36 -4.24
N PHE A 382 13.01 -7.18 -3.67
CA PHE A 382 14.11 -6.36 -3.16
C PHE A 382 14.86 -7.07 -2.02
N CYS A 383 14.14 -7.75 -1.13
CA CYS A 383 14.66 -8.50 0.01
C CYS A 383 15.20 -9.89 -0.39
N ASP A 384 16.26 -9.89 -1.21
CA ASP A 384 16.85 -11.11 -1.76
C ASP A 384 17.71 -11.91 -0.75
N ALA A 385 18.11 -11.29 0.37
CA ALA A 385 18.96 -11.92 1.37
C ALA A 385 18.18 -12.74 2.41
N SER A 386 16.94 -12.35 2.69
CA SER A 386 16.12 -13.01 3.70
C SER A 386 14.64 -12.72 3.52
N GLU A 387 13.82 -13.68 3.96
CA GLU A 387 12.37 -13.51 3.91
C GLU A 387 11.91 -12.38 4.86
N VAL A 388 11.01 -11.54 4.35
CA VAL A 388 10.32 -10.53 5.17
C VAL A 388 9.24 -11.22 6.00
N LEU A 389 9.25 -11.00 7.31
CA LEU A 389 8.21 -11.50 8.21
C LEU A 389 6.85 -10.92 7.81
N PRO A 390 5.75 -11.68 7.98
CA PRO A 390 4.42 -11.19 7.62
C PRO A 390 4.09 -9.91 8.39
N GLY A 391 3.41 -8.98 7.73
CA GLY A 391 2.99 -7.70 8.30
C GLY A 391 4.12 -6.69 8.47
N LEU A 392 5.39 -7.05 8.24
CA LEU A 392 6.51 -6.10 8.21
C LEU A 392 6.84 -5.72 6.76
N ASN A 393 7.45 -4.55 6.58
CA ASN A 393 8.08 -4.21 5.32
C ASN A 393 9.56 -3.85 5.52
N ARG A 394 10.39 -4.22 4.53
CA ARG A 394 11.82 -3.93 4.46
C ARG A 394 12.13 -3.18 3.15
N GLY A 395 12.41 -1.89 3.27
CA GLY A 395 12.91 -1.00 2.22
C GLY A 395 12.64 0.48 2.53
N GLU A 396 13.62 1.35 2.31
CA GLU A 396 13.41 2.81 2.41
C GLU A 396 12.32 3.35 1.45
N TYR A 397 11.97 4.63 1.60
CA TYR A 397 11.21 5.36 0.58
C TYR A 397 11.98 5.44 -0.74
N GLY A 398 11.27 5.31 -1.87
CA GLY A 398 11.81 5.70 -3.17
C GLY A 398 12.70 4.66 -3.86
N HIS A 399 12.45 3.36 -3.66
CA HIS A 399 13.07 2.36 -4.52
C HIS A 399 12.56 2.49 -5.94
N GLU A 400 13.48 2.27 -6.86
CA GLU A 400 13.22 2.35 -8.29
C GLU A 400 13.63 1.04 -8.96
N MET A 401 12.83 0.63 -9.93
CA MET A 401 13.19 -0.43 -10.86
C MET A 401 13.44 0.15 -12.25
N ALA A 402 14.42 -0.41 -12.95
CA ALA A 402 14.69 -0.10 -14.35
C ALA A 402 14.89 -1.40 -15.12
N GLY A 403 14.21 -1.55 -16.26
CA GLY A 403 14.37 -2.74 -17.09
C GLY A 403 13.90 -4.05 -16.44
N GLY A 404 13.00 -3.99 -15.46
CA GLY A 404 12.50 -5.18 -14.76
C GLY A 404 13.41 -5.73 -13.65
N THR A 405 14.38 -4.94 -13.20
CA THR A 405 15.31 -5.28 -12.10
C THR A 405 15.55 -4.06 -11.21
N PHE A 406 16.19 -4.26 -10.05
CA PHE A 406 16.59 -3.20 -9.12
C PHE A 406 18.01 -2.73 -9.40
N ASP A 407 18.28 -1.44 -9.14
CA ASP A 407 19.65 -0.88 -9.19
C ASP A 407 20.57 -1.52 -8.13
N TYR A 408 19.98 -2.00 -7.03
CA TYR A 408 20.64 -2.76 -5.96
C TYR A 408 19.61 -3.58 -5.18
N TYR A 409 20.08 -4.59 -4.44
CA TYR A 409 19.25 -5.46 -3.61
C TYR A 409 19.65 -5.36 -2.13
N GLU A 410 18.81 -5.88 -1.22
CA GLU A 410 19.10 -5.94 0.22
C GLU A 410 20.49 -6.54 0.50
N SER A 411 20.87 -7.60 -0.23
CA SER A 411 22.15 -8.28 -0.05
C SER A 411 23.39 -7.47 -0.46
N ASP A 412 23.26 -6.35 -1.19
CA ASP A 412 24.38 -5.54 -1.71
C ASP A 412 25.12 -4.68 -0.67
N LYS A 413 24.75 -4.76 0.61
CA LYS A 413 25.43 -4.09 1.75
C LYS A 413 25.67 -2.58 1.56
N LYS A 414 24.81 -1.88 0.82
CA LYS A 414 24.82 -0.41 0.73
C LYS A 414 23.75 0.22 1.64
N GLY A 415 23.90 0.06 2.96
CA GLY A 415 23.19 0.91 3.93
C GLY A 415 21.71 0.61 4.19
N VAL A 416 21.34 0.81 5.47
CA VAL A 416 20.02 0.82 6.15
C VAL A 416 19.07 -0.36 5.93
N ARG A 417 18.93 -1.15 7.00
CA ARG A 417 17.88 -2.17 7.20
C ARG A 417 16.70 -1.49 7.90
N PHE A 418 15.83 -0.84 7.14
CA PHE A 418 14.62 -0.26 7.72
C PHE A 418 13.58 -1.36 7.98
N LEU A 419 12.80 -1.19 9.04
CA LEU A 419 11.51 -1.84 9.24
C LEU A 419 10.55 -0.73 9.66
N GLY A 420 9.62 -0.36 8.79
CA GLY A 420 8.66 0.71 9.06
C GLY A 420 7.33 0.19 9.58
N SER A 421 6.68 0.99 10.43
CA SER A 421 5.37 0.70 11.03
C SER A 421 4.16 0.92 10.16
N ARG A 422 4.28 1.67 9.05
CA ARG A 422 3.09 2.07 8.29
C ARG A 422 2.77 1.13 7.13
N MET A 423 3.74 0.87 6.25
CA MET A 423 3.47 0.12 5.01
C MET A 423 3.04 -1.33 5.24
N GLY A 424 3.68 -2.04 6.19
CA GLY A 424 3.33 -3.41 6.52
C GLY A 424 1.87 -3.55 6.96
N PRO A 425 1.43 -2.81 8.00
CA PRO A 425 0.04 -2.76 8.42
C PRO A 425 -0.95 -2.32 7.33
N GLN A 426 -0.61 -1.39 6.45
CA GLN A 426 -1.47 -1.05 5.31
C GLN A 426 -1.67 -2.23 4.34
N ASN A 427 -0.61 -3.00 4.06
CA ASN A 427 -0.72 -4.23 3.28
C ASN A 427 -1.58 -5.29 3.98
N MET A 428 -1.57 -5.33 5.32
CA MET A 428 -2.43 -6.21 6.10
C MET A 428 -3.91 -5.83 5.97
N VAL A 429 -4.25 -4.54 6.00
CA VAL A 429 -5.63 -4.05 5.76
C VAL A 429 -6.13 -4.52 4.39
N THR A 430 -5.36 -4.24 3.34
CA THR A 430 -5.76 -4.61 1.97
C THR A 430 -5.80 -6.14 1.77
N SER A 431 -4.92 -6.89 2.44
CA SER A 431 -4.95 -8.36 2.43
C SER A 431 -6.21 -8.92 3.07
N ALA A 432 -6.65 -8.36 4.21
CA ALA A 432 -7.88 -8.77 4.87
C ALA A 432 -9.13 -8.48 4.03
N ILE A 433 -9.18 -7.31 3.38
CA ILE A 433 -10.25 -6.97 2.43
C ILE A 433 -10.24 -7.94 1.24
N ALA A 434 -9.07 -8.25 0.69
CA ALA A 434 -8.94 -9.21 -0.41
C ALA A 434 -9.41 -10.63 -0.03
N LEU A 435 -9.21 -11.06 1.22
CA LEU A 435 -9.72 -12.34 1.73
C LEU A 435 -11.25 -12.36 1.80
N GLN A 436 -11.88 -11.27 2.26
CA GLN A 436 -13.34 -11.13 2.22
C GLN A 436 -13.84 -11.20 0.77
N LEU A 437 -13.17 -10.54 -0.18
CA LEU A 437 -13.55 -10.56 -1.60
C LEU A 437 -13.37 -11.93 -2.25
N LEU A 438 -12.31 -12.68 -1.92
CA LEU A 438 -12.13 -14.05 -2.40
C LEU A 438 -13.25 -14.98 -1.90
N LYS A 439 -13.78 -14.72 -0.70
CA LYS A 439 -14.94 -15.44 -0.15
C LYS A 439 -16.24 -15.04 -0.82
N ALA A 440 -16.48 -13.74 -1.01
CA ALA A 440 -17.69 -13.20 -1.63
C ALA A 440 -17.76 -13.47 -3.15
N HIS A 441 -16.60 -13.58 -3.81
CA HIS A 441 -16.49 -13.86 -5.25
C HIS A 441 -15.58 -15.09 -5.50
N PRO A 442 -16.06 -16.31 -5.21
CA PRO A 442 -15.31 -17.53 -5.49
C PRO A 442 -14.91 -17.62 -6.97
N GLY A 443 -13.63 -17.90 -7.24
CA GLY A 443 -13.10 -17.98 -8.60
C GLY A 443 -12.71 -16.65 -9.22
N ALA A 444 -12.90 -15.50 -8.55
CA ALA A 444 -12.52 -14.18 -9.07
C ALA A 444 -11.06 -14.13 -9.57
N TRP A 445 -10.15 -14.79 -8.86
CA TRP A 445 -8.75 -14.91 -9.26
C TRP A 445 -8.59 -15.61 -10.63
N ALA A 446 -9.19 -16.79 -10.81
CA ALA A 446 -9.05 -17.56 -12.05
C ALA A 446 -9.87 -17.01 -13.24
N ALA A 447 -10.91 -16.22 -12.94
CA ALA A 447 -11.90 -15.77 -13.93
C ALA A 447 -11.27 -15.05 -15.14
N ARG A 448 -10.19 -14.30 -14.94
CA ARG A 448 -9.48 -13.63 -16.05
C ARG A 448 -8.93 -14.62 -17.07
N TYR A 449 -8.27 -15.68 -16.61
CA TYR A 449 -7.73 -16.73 -17.48
C TYR A 449 -8.88 -17.44 -18.21
N GLU A 450 -9.88 -17.90 -17.46
CA GLU A 450 -11.00 -18.70 -17.98
C GLU A 450 -11.79 -17.96 -19.05
N ARG A 451 -11.99 -16.64 -18.87
CA ARG A 451 -12.81 -15.83 -19.79
C ARG A 451 -12.04 -15.28 -20.99
N LYS A 452 -10.75 -14.96 -20.83
CA LYS A 452 -9.99 -14.22 -21.86
C LYS A 452 -8.92 -15.04 -22.55
N PHE A 453 -8.34 -16.02 -21.86
CA PHE A 453 -7.18 -16.76 -22.35
C PHE A 453 -7.29 -18.29 -22.18
N PRO A 454 -8.45 -18.93 -22.35
CA PRO A 454 -8.60 -20.37 -22.10
C PRO A 454 -7.79 -21.24 -23.08
N ALA A 455 -7.35 -20.68 -24.20
CA ALA A 455 -6.52 -21.36 -25.19
C ALA A 455 -5.02 -21.36 -24.84
N ASP A 456 -4.58 -20.44 -23.97
CA ASP A 456 -3.19 -20.41 -23.53
C ASP A 456 -2.94 -21.58 -22.57
N TRP A 457 -1.74 -22.14 -22.60
CA TRP A 457 -1.36 -23.18 -21.65
C TRP A 457 -1.27 -22.58 -20.23
N ARG A 458 -2.11 -23.03 -19.30
CA ARG A 458 -2.06 -22.58 -17.90
C ARG A 458 -0.83 -23.14 -17.19
N VAL A 459 0.02 -22.25 -16.72
CA VAL A 459 1.24 -22.55 -15.97
C VAL A 459 1.12 -21.94 -14.58
N PHE A 460 1.14 -22.79 -13.55
CA PHE A 460 1.05 -22.31 -12.18
C PHE A 460 2.37 -21.70 -11.72
N ILE A 461 2.27 -20.56 -11.03
CA ILE A 461 3.36 -20.03 -10.20
C ILE A 461 3.25 -20.72 -8.84
N ILE A 462 4.24 -21.56 -8.53
CA ILE A 462 4.30 -22.33 -7.29
C ILE A 462 5.31 -21.66 -6.36
N ASP A 463 4.77 -21.04 -5.32
CA ASP A 463 5.49 -20.30 -4.29
C ASP A 463 4.68 -20.44 -3.00
N PRO A 464 4.67 -21.63 -2.37
CA PRO A 464 3.81 -21.89 -1.22
C PRO A 464 4.22 -21.00 -0.04
N ALA A 465 3.22 -20.44 0.65
CA ALA A 465 3.48 -19.72 1.89
C ALA A 465 4.17 -20.65 2.92
N PRO A 466 5.13 -20.16 3.72
CA PRO A 466 5.77 -20.97 4.75
C PRO A 466 4.76 -21.68 5.65
N GLY A 467 4.87 -23.00 5.77
CA GLY A 467 3.97 -23.84 6.56
C GLY A 467 2.66 -24.24 5.87
N ALA A 468 2.40 -23.85 4.62
CA ALA A 468 1.25 -24.33 3.86
C ALA A 468 1.41 -25.81 3.48
N ALA A 469 0.42 -26.63 3.86
CA ALA A 469 0.44 -28.09 3.64
C ALA A 469 -0.06 -28.54 2.25
N ALA A 470 -0.38 -27.60 1.35
CA ALA A 470 -1.00 -27.94 0.08
C ALA A 470 0.02 -28.52 -0.91
N GLU A 471 -0.27 -29.71 -1.45
CA GLU A 471 0.45 -30.20 -2.62
C GLU A 471 0.27 -29.21 -3.79
N PRO A 472 1.35 -28.80 -4.46
CA PRO A 472 1.24 -27.89 -5.59
C PRO A 472 0.43 -28.56 -6.71
N PRO A 473 -0.47 -27.83 -7.38
CA PRO A 473 -1.20 -28.39 -8.51
C PRO A 473 -0.22 -28.84 -9.59
N ARG A 474 -0.55 -29.98 -10.21
CA ARG A 474 0.25 -30.51 -11.31
C ARG A 474 0.03 -29.65 -12.54
N ASN A 475 1.12 -29.11 -13.09
CA ASN A 475 1.10 -28.45 -14.38
C ASN A 475 0.91 -29.49 -15.50
N GLU A 476 0.12 -29.11 -16.50
CA GLU A 476 -0.14 -29.95 -17.68
C GLU A 476 1.16 -30.20 -18.45
N VAL A 477 1.30 -31.37 -19.07
CA VAL A 477 2.44 -31.68 -19.95
C VAL A 477 2.03 -31.39 -21.39
N GLN A 478 2.85 -30.63 -22.11
CA GLN A 478 2.63 -30.28 -23.52
C GLN A 478 3.72 -30.89 -24.41
N THR A 479 3.36 -31.19 -25.66
CA THR A 479 4.32 -31.60 -26.69
C THR A 479 4.44 -30.50 -27.74
N LEU A 480 5.66 -30.00 -27.92
CA LEU A 480 6.05 -28.94 -28.84
C LEU A 480 7.15 -29.48 -29.76
N GLY A 481 6.77 -29.92 -30.96
CA GLY A 481 7.71 -30.50 -31.92
C GLY A 481 8.49 -31.68 -31.31
N PRO A 482 9.83 -31.63 -31.23
CA PRO A 482 10.65 -32.71 -30.67
C PRO A 482 10.69 -32.75 -29.13
N VAL A 483 9.98 -31.85 -28.44
CA VAL A 483 10.06 -31.72 -26.97
C VAL A 483 8.71 -31.97 -26.33
N THR A 484 8.68 -32.83 -25.31
CA THR A 484 7.54 -32.98 -24.39
C THR A 484 7.94 -32.48 -23.02
N LEU A 485 7.23 -31.50 -22.46
CA LEU A 485 7.61 -30.83 -21.22
C LEU A 485 6.44 -30.32 -20.39
N SER A 486 6.67 -30.11 -19.09
CA SER A 486 5.86 -29.26 -18.22
C SER A 486 6.62 -27.98 -17.89
N LEU A 487 5.86 -26.91 -17.63
CA LEU A 487 6.37 -25.64 -17.14
C LEU A 487 5.85 -25.40 -15.73
N THR A 488 6.70 -24.87 -14.85
CA THR A 488 6.29 -24.39 -13.51
C THR A 488 6.94 -23.05 -13.25
N GLY A 489 6.12 -22.02 -13.02
CA GLY A 489 6.63 -20.72 -12.59
C GLY A 489 7.00 -20.75 -11.11
N THR A 490 7.97 -19.92 -10.74
CA THR A 490 8.22 -19.52 -9.35
C THR A 490 8.27 -18.01 -9.32
N ARG A 491 8.36 -17.43 -8.13
CA ARG A 491 8.62 -15.99 -7.99
C ARG A 491 9.90 -15.55 -8.74
N TYR A 492 10.96 -16.37 -8.72
CA TYR A 492 12.29 -15.96 -9.20
C TYR A 492 12.70 -16.54 -10.54
N GLY A 493 11.92 -17.42 -11.16
CA GLY A 493 12.30 -18.07 -12.40
C GLY A 493 11.29 -19.07 -12.91
N LEU A 494 11.62 -19.66 -14.06
CA LEU A 494 10.80 -20.68 -14.74
C LEU A 494 11.51 -22.02 -14.68
N MET A 495 10.80 -23.06 -14.26
CA MET A 495 11.22 -24.45 -14.30
C MET A 495 10.64 -25.14 -15.54
N LEU A 496 11.48 -25.89 -16.25
CA LEU A 496 11.14 -26.71 -17.40
C LEU A 496 11.59 -28.15 -17.14
N CYS A 497 10.64 -29.07 -17.05
CA CYS A 497 10.92 -30.50 -16.85
C CYS A 497 10.38 -31.27 -18.05
N GLY A 498 11.19 -32.10 -18.71
CA GLY A 498 10.72 -32.79 -19.90
C GLY A 498 11.72 -33.74 -20.55
N THR A 499 11.39 -34.14 -21.76
CA THR A 499 12.23 -34.97 -22.63
C THR A 499 12.27 -34.37 -24.03
N ALA A 500 13.45 -34.26 -24.62
CA ALA A 500 13.62 -33.94 -26.04
C ALA A 500 14.03 -35.19 -26.84
N THR A 501 13.77 -35.21 -28.14
CA THR A 501 14.30 -36.23 -29.07
C THR A 501 15.57 -35.75 -29.76
N GLY A 502 16.49 -36.68 -30.06
CA GLY A 502 17.78 -36.38 -30.69
C GLY A 502 18.91 -36.04 -29.71
N ASP A 503 20.08 -35.70 -30.25
CA ASP A 503 21.29 -35.42 -29.45
C ASP A 503 21.39 -33.96 -28.98
N GLN A 504 20.58 -33.07 -29.57
CA GLN A 504 20.51 -31.66 -29.21
C GLN A 504 19.10 -31.10 -29.45
N ALA A 505 18.63 -30.24 -28.55
CA ALA A 505 17.39 -29.48 -28.71
C ALA A 505 17.59 -28.02 -28.27
N ALA A 506 16.79 -27.13 -28.84
CA ALA A 506 16.75 -25.72 -28.46
C ALA A 506 15.33 -25.32 -28.08
N LEU A 507 15.18 -24.67 -26.93
CA LEU A 507 13.95 -24.08 -26.46
C LEU A 507 14.10 -22.57 -26.45
N ARG A 508 13.18 -21.85 -27.10
CA ARG A 508 13.12 -20.38 -27.02
C ARG A 508 11.93 -19.96 -26.18
N ILE A 509 12.16 -19.14 -25.17
CA ILE A 509 11.10 -18.62 -24.29
C ILE A 509 11.06 -17.11 -24.43
N TYR A 510 9.92 -16.60 -24.87
CA TYR A 510 9.67 -15.20 -25.15
C TYR A 510 8.94 -14.55 -23.97
N SER A 511 9.37 -13.33 -23.64
CA SER A 511 8.79 -12.50 -22.57
C SER A 511 7.36 -12.04 -22.83
N ARG A 512 6.85 -12.24 -24.06
CA ARG A 512 5.50 -11.89 -24.50
C ARG A 512 4.85 -13.05 -25.27
N PRO A 513 3.51 -13.05 -25.40
CA PRO A 513 2.83 -14.01 -26.26
C PRO A 513 3.22 -13.83 -27.73
N ASP A 514 2.92 -14.84 -28.53
CA ASP A 514 3.05 -14.86 -29.99
C ASP A 514 4.50 -14.72 -30.49
N ALA A 515 5.46 -15.28 -29.75
CA ALA A 515 6.89 -15.22 -30.02
C ALA A 515 7.45 -13.79 -30.13
N LYS A 516 6.97 -12.88 -29.26
CA LYS A 516 7.37 -11.46 -29.24
C LYS A 516 8.20 -11.10 -28.01
N GLY A 517 8.83 -9.92 -28.08
CA GLY A 517 9.64 -9.38 -26.99
C GLY A 517 11.03 -10.03 -26.91
N THR A 518 11.76 -9.70 -25.84
CA THR A 518 13.04 -10.34 -25.50
C THR A 518 12.83 -11.82 -25.20
N HIS A 519 13.85 -12.65 -25.42
CA HIS A 519 13.73 -14.10 -25.22
C HIS A 519 15.01 -14.71 -24.66
N ALA A 520 14.87 -15.90 -24.06
CA ALA A 520 15.98 -16.78 -23.72
C ALA A 520 15.99 -17.98 -24.68
N THR A 521 17.16 -18.32 -25.20
CA THR A 521 17.39 -19.56 -25.96
C THR A 521 18.18 -20.53 -25.09
N ILE A 522 17.53 -21.62 -24.66
CA ILE A 522 18.12 -22.71 -23.88
C ILE A 522 18.56 -23.81 -24.84
N THR A 523 19.82 -24.19 -24.79
CA THR A 523 20.39 -25.30 -25.58
C THR A 523 20.60 -26.51 -24.68
N LEU A 524 19.96 -27.60 -25.05
CA LEU A 524 20.07 -28.91 -24.41
C LEU A 524 20.97 -29.79 -25.28
N LYS A 525 22.01 -30.40 -24.70
CA LYS A 525 22.93 -31.27 -25.43
C LYS A 525 23.18 -32.55 -24.65
N LYS A 526 23.15 -33.69 -25.34
CA LYS A 526 23.43 -35.01 -24.76
C LYS A 526 24.79 -35.05 -24.08
N GLY A 527 24.79 -35.28 -22.77
CA GLY A 527 26.00 -35.31 -21.93
C GLY A 527 26.76 -33.98 -21.84
N GLY A 528 26.19 -32.88 -22.34
CA GLY A 528 26.79 -31.54 -22.30
C GLY A 528 26.15 -30.66 -21.23
N PRO A 529 26.81 -29.53 -20.87
CA PRO A 529 26.20 -28.55 -19.98
C PRO A 529 25.00 -27.88 -20.67
N ILE A 530 24.01 -27.51 -19.86
CA ILE A 530 22.90 -26.67 -20.33
C ILE A 530 23.43 -25.24 -20.44
N ALA A 531 23.17 -24.60 -21.58
CA ALA A 531 23.54 -23.22 -21.83
C ALA A 531 22.29 -22.41 -22.18
N ALA A 532 22.26 -21.16 -21.74
CA ALA A 532 21.20 -20.22 -22.08
C ALA A 532 21.79 -18.87 -22.48
N VAL A 533 21.25 -18.27 -23.54
CA VAL A 533 21.58 -16.91 -23.99
C VAL A 533 20.32 -16.08 -24.21
N ASN A 534 20.40 -14.77 -24.00
CA ASN A 534 19.31 -13.88 -24.40
C ASN A 534 19.34 -13.55 -25.90
N ASP A 535 18.40 -12.72 -26.34
CA ASP A 535 18.26 -12.25 -27.72
C ASP A 535 19.43 -11.36 -28.20
N LYS A 536 20.31 -10.93 -27.30
CA LYS A 536 21.56 -10.23 -27.59
C LYS A 536 22.79 -11.15 -27.59
N GLY A 537 22.60 -12.45 -27.34
CA GLY A 537 23.69 -13.42 -27.22
C GLY A 537 24.44 -13.38 -25.89
N GLU A 538 23.95 -12.64 -24.90
CA GLU A 538 24.55 -12.59 -23.56
C GLU A 538 24.20 -13.87 -22.79
N THR A 539 25.18 -14.46 -22.11
CA THR A 539 24.97 -15.65 -21.28
C THR A 539 24.01 -15.34 -20.13
N LEU A 540 23.00 -16.20 -19.99
CA LEU A 540 22.03 -16.16 -18.89
C LEU A 540 22.45 -17.15 -17.80
N LEU A 541 22.13 -16.83 -16.54
CA LEU A 541 22.19 -17.84 -15.48
C LEU A 541 21.15 -18.91 -15.79
N VAL A 542 21.55 -20.16 -15.70
CA VAL A 542 20.69 -21.33 -15.87
C VAL A 542 21.24 -22.45 -15.01
N VAL A 543 20.35 -23.16 -14.31
CA VAL A 543 20.70 -24.31 -13.50
C VAL A 543 19.90 -25.49 -14.01
N GLY A 544 20.53 -26.64 -14.18
CA GLY A 544 19.79 -27.81 -14.62
C GLY A 544 20.69 -28.98 -14.98
N LYS A 545 20.05 -30.10 -15.27
CA LYS A 545 20.71 -31.31 -15.74
C LYS A 545 20.03 -31.85 -16.99
N CYS A 546 20.85 -32.48 -17.83
CA CYS A 546 20.43 -33.07 -19.08
C CYS A 546 21.06 -34.46 -19.15
N GLU A 547 20.24 -35.49 -18.99
CA GLU A 547 20.71 -36.87 -18.86
C GLU A 547 20.79 -37.53 -20.24
N ALA A 548 21.88 -38.24 -20.52
CA ALA A 548 22.01 -38.99 -21.76
C ALA A 548 21.22 -40.30 -21.65
N HIS A 549 20.07 -40.38 -22.29
CA HIS A 549 19.30 -41.62 -22.45
C HIS A 549 19.19 -41.95 -23.94
N ALA A 550 19.24 -43.23 -24.32
CA ALA A 550 19.41 -43.72 -25.70
C ALA A 550 18.90 -42.79 -26.83
N GLU A 551 17.58 -42.65 -26.95
CA GLU A 551 16.87 -41.85 -27.98
C GLU A 551 16.18 -40.60 -27.41
N ARG A 552 16.28 -40.38 -26.09
CA ARG A 552 15.59 -39.29 -25.39
C ARG A 552 16.58 -38.53 -24.53
N LEU A 553 16.33 -37.25 -24.41
CA LEU A 553 17.13 -36.34 -23.63
C LEU A 553 16.26 -35.80 -22.49
N PRO A 554 16.12 -36.53 -21.36
CA PRO A 554 15.49 -35.99 -20.15
C PRO A 554 16.23 -34.75 -19.68
N PHE A 555 15.47 -33.72 -19.32
CA PHE A 555 16.02 -32.48 -18.79
C PHE A 555 15.18 -31.94 -17.64
N ASP A 556 15.87 -31.23 -16.76
CA ASP A 556 15.31 -30.43 -15.69
C ASP A 556 16.09 -29.11 -15.67
N VAL A 557 15.41 -28.00 -15.96
CA VAL A 557 16.03 -26.69 -16.20
C VAL A 557 15.29 -25.62 -15.41
N PHE A 558 16.03 -24.89 -14.58
CA PHE A 558 15.61 -23.66 -13.95
C PHE A 558 16.33 -22.46 -14.59
N ILE A 559 15.56 -21.51 -15.10
CA ILE A 559 16.06 -20.23 -15.60
C ILE A 559 15.53 -19.08 -14.73
N PRO A 560 16.39 -18.39 -13.96
CA PRO A 560 16.00 -17.21 -13.20
C PRO A 560 15.45 -16.09 -14.11
N TYR A 561 14.46 -15.35 -13.63
CA TYR A 561 13.91 -14.16 -14.27
C TYR A 561 14.85 -12.95 -14.12
N THR A 562 14.65 -11.92 -14.94
CA THR A 562 15.42 -10.67 -14.91
C THR A 562 15.47 -10.02 -13.51
N VAL A 563 14.41 -10.14 -12.74
CA VAL A 563 14.31 -9.61 -11.37
C VAL A 563 15.24 -10.34 -10.39
N ALA A 564 15.72 -11.54 -10.70
CA ALA A 564 16.69 -12.24 -9.86
C ALA A 564 18.05 -11.55 -9.95
N LYS A 565 18.69 -11.32 -8.78
CA LYS A 565 19.97 -10.65 -8.71
C LYS A 565 21.03 -11.33 -9.59
N GLY A 566 21.71 -10.53 -10.41
CA GLY A 566 22.77 -10.98 -11.31
C GLY A 566 22.28 -11.60 -12.62
N GLN A 567 20.98 -11.80 -12.81
CA GLN A 567 20.44 -12.31 -14.06
C GLN A 567 20.43 -11.24 -15.15
N LYS A 568 20.87 -11.61 -16.36
CA LYS A 568 20.81 -10.72 -17.52
C LYS A 568 19.37 -10.62 -18.05
N PRO A 569 18.97 -9.47 -18.64
CA PRO A 569 17.58 -9.27 -19.07
C PRO A 569 17.14 -10.29 -20.12
N TRP A 570 16.01 -10.94 -19.86
CA TRP A 570 15.25 -11.71 -20.84
C TRP A 570 13.74 -11.65 -20.57
N ALA A 571 13.25 -12.04 -19.39
CA ALA A 571 11.83 -11.98 -19.02
C ALA A 571 11.62 -11.96 -17.50
N ASN A 572 10.46 -11.46 -17.06
CA ASN A 572 9.92 -11.68 -15.72
C ASN A 572 8.57 -12.40 -15.84
N GLY A 573 8.42 -13.53 -15.15
CA GLY A 573 7.13 -14.17 -14.98
C GLY A 573 6.32 -13.42 -13.94
N ILE A 574 5.17 -12.90 -14.34
CA ILE A 574 4.30 -12.12 -13.45
C ILE A 574 2.92 -12.77 -13.31
N GLU A 575 2.25 -12.49 -12.19
CA GLU A 575 0.86 -12.90 -11.98
C GLU A 575 -0.04 -12.37 -13.10
N HIS A 576 -0.82 -13.27 -13.69
CA HIS A 576 -1.69 -12.99 -14.84
C HIS A 576 -0.94 -12.55 -16.11
N GLY A 577 0.37 -12.80 -16.18
CA GLY A 577 1.23 -12.54 -17.32
C GLY A 577 1.12 -13.59 -18.43
N ARG A 578 1.44 -13.21 -19.65
CA ARG A 578 1.43 -14.08 -20.83
C ARG A 578 2.80 -14.13 -21.47
N CYS A 579 3.24 -15.33 -21.84
CA CYS A 579 4.53 -15.56 -22.48
C CYS A 579 4.34 -16.59 -23.60
N SER A 580 5.40 -16.89 -24.35
CA SER A 580 5.37 -17.99 -25.31
C SER A 580 6.64 -18.80 -25.29
N ILE A 581 6.53 -20.06 -25.66
CA ILE A 581 7.64 -21.00 -25.77
C ILE A 581 7.62 -21.63 -27.16
N GLN A 582 8.81 -21.82 -27.72
CA GLN A 582 9.03 -22.40 -29.04
C GLN A 582 10.04 -23.56 -28.95
N ALA A 583 9.73 -24.66 -29.63
CA ALA A 583 10.61 -25.81 -29.84
C ALA A 583 10.51 -26.28 -31.29
N GLY A 584 11.61 -26.16 -32.05
CA GLY A 584 11.54 -26.23 -33.52
C GLY A 584 10.62 -25.15 -34.08
N ASP A 585 9.70 -25.53 -34.97
CA ASP A 585 8.71 -24.62 -35.56
C ASP A 585 7.43 -24.48 -34.71
N ALA A 586 7.27 -25.28 -33.66
CA ALA A 586 6.08 -25.27 -32.82
C ALA A 586 6.18 -24.18 -31.75
N THR A 587 5.21 -23.28 -31.71
CA THR A 587 5.08 -22.20 -30.72
C THR A 587 3.79 -22.35 -29.93
N ARG A 588 3.85 -22.13 -28.61
CA ARG A 588 2.69 -22.14 -27.72
C ARG A 588 2.73 -20.97 -26.75
N ASN A 589 1.60 -20.27 -26.61
CA ASN A 589 1.41 -19.28 -25.55
C ASN A 589 1.13 -19.97 -24.22
N PHE A 590 1.63 -19.40 -23.14
CA PHE A 590 1.32 -19.84 -21.79
C PHE A 590 0.97 -18.66 -20.88
N TYR A 591 0.15 -18.95 -19.87
CA TYR A 591 -0.43 -18.00 -18.93
C TYR A 591 0.04 -18.32 -17.52
N LEU A 592 0.68 -17.36 -16.87
CA LEU A 592 1.20 -17.50 -15.52
C LEU A 592 0.17 -17.07 -14.48
N ILE A 593 -0.10 -17.94 -13.50
CA ILE A 593 -1.07 -17.66 -12.44
C ILE A 593 -0.77 -18.47 -11.18
N SER A 594 -0.81 -17.84 -10.01
CA SER A 594 -0.79 -18.57 -8.73
C SER A 594 -2.10 -19.38 -8.54
N PRO A 595 -2.06 -20.57 -7.93
CA PRO A 595 -3.28 -21.27 -7.53
C PRO A 595 -4.11 -20.42 -6.55
N PRO A 596 -5.45 -20.38 -6.63
CA PRO A 596 -6.27 -19.58 -5.70
C PRO A 596 -6.02 -19.88 -4.22
N GLY A 597 -5.75 -21.15 -3.88
CA GLY A 597 -5.42 -21.56 -2.52
C GLY A 597 -4.10 -20.97 -2.01
N GLN A 598 -3.09 -20.81 -2.89
CA GLN A 598 -1.82 -20.17 -2.56
C GLN A 598 -1.99 -18.66 -2.32
N VAL A 599 -2.77 -18.00 -3.19
CA VAL A 599 -3.09 -16.57 -3.02
C VAL A 599 -3.76 -16.34 -1.67
N LYS A 600 -4.79 -17.14 -1.35
CA LYS A 600 -5.47 -17.10 -0.06
C LYS A 600 -4.49 -17.31 1.11
N ALA A 601 -3.65 -18.35 1.05
CA ALA A 601 -2.71 -18.67 2.13
C ALA A 601 -1.69 -17.54 2.37
N TRP A 602 -1.19 -16.89 1.32
CA TRP A 602 -0.30 -15.73 1.45
C TRP A 602 -0.99 -14.53 2.08
N LEU A 603 -2.23 -14.23 1.67
CA LEU A 603 -3.01 -13.13 2.25
C LEU A 603 -3.33 -13.42 3.73
N GLU A 604 -3.72 -14.65 4.08
CA GLU A 604 -3.95 -15.08 5.48
C GLU A 604 -2.68 -15.00 6.33
N ARG A 605 -1.53 -15.37 5.75
CA ARG A 605 -0.23 -15.20 6.40
C ARG A 605 0.06 -13.73 6.65
N GLU A 606 -0.08 -12.87 5.64
CA GLU A 606 0.24 -11.45 5.72
C GLU A 606 -0.52 -10.77 6.87
N VAL A 607 -1.85 -10.94 6.94
CA VAL A 607 -2.65 -10.32 8.01
C VAL A 607 -2.60 -11.11 9.32
N GLY A 608 -2.93 -12.40 9.29
CA GLY A 608 -3.18 -13.18 10.50
C GLY A 608 -1.91 -13.44 11.31
N GLN A 609 -0.82 -13.82 10.64
CA GLN A 609 0.49 -13.96 11.29
C GLN A 609 1.15 -12.59 11.49
N GLY A 610 0.89 -11.62 10.61
CA GLY A 610 1.39 -10.25 10.76
C GLY A 610 0.89 -9.55 12.02
N LEU A 611 -0.39 -9.71 12.38
CA LEU A 611 -0.93 -9.20 13.66
C LEU A 611 -0.19 -9.82 14.85
N ARG A 612 0.20 -11.10 14.76
CA ARG A 612 0.98 -11.79 15.79
C ARG A 612 2.39 -11.24 15.91
N VAL A 613 3.04 -10.96 14.77
CA VAL A 613 4.35 -10.29 14.73
C VAL A 613 4.26 -8.91 15.39
N TRP A 614 3.25 -8.12 15.04
CA TRP A 614 3.08 -6.77 15.60
C TRP A 614 2.72 -6.76 17.08
N ASP A 615 2.01 -7.76 17.59
CA ASP A 615 1.85 -7.93 19.04
C ASP A 615 3.19 -8.21 19.72
N ALA A 616 4.05 -9.04 19.12
CA ALA A 616 5.39 -9.29 19.66
C ALA A 616 6.25 -8.02 19.66
N VAL A 617 6.19 -7.23 18.58
CA VAL A 617 6.84 -5.91 18.50
C VAL A 617 6.30 -5.00 19.61
N PHE A 618 4.99 -4.86 19.74
CA PHE A 618 4.37 -4.01 20.76
C PHE A 618 4.73 -4.44 22.18
N ARG A 619 4.80 -5.75 22.46
CA ARG A 619 5.26 -6.29 23.76
C ARG A 619 6.73 -5.99 24.03
N GLN A 620 7.57 -5.98 23.00
CA GLN A 620 9.00 -5.70 23.12
C GLN A 620 9.29 -4.23 23.37
N TYR A 621 8.66 -3.33 22.61
CA TYR A 621 8.94 -1.89 22.70
C TYR A 621 8.03 -1.17 23.70
N GLY A 622 6.82 -1.68 23.95
CA GLY A 622 5.77 -1.00 24.70
C GLY A 622 4.97 0.01 23.86
N TYR A 623 5.29 0.14 22.57
CA TYR A 623 4.68 1.02 21.58
C TYR A 623 4.87 0.46 20.16
N VAL A 624 4.22 1.06 19.17
CA VAL A 624 4.45 0.82 17.74
C VAL A 624 5.51 1.82 17.26
N PRO A 625 6.76 1.39 17.04
CA PRO A 625 7.85 2.29 16.69
C PRO A 625 7.75 2.73 15.22
N THR A 626 8.01 4.01 14.94
CA THR A 626 8.03 4.55 13.56
C THR A 626 9.02 3.78 12.68
N HIS A 627 10.17 3.42 13.25
CA HIS A 627 11.21 2.62 12.62
C HIS A 627 11.79 1.62 13.61
N MET A 628 12.38 0.53 13.12
CA MET A 628 13.14 -0.40 13.96
C MET A 628 14.51 -0.69 13.34
N GLY A 629 15.57 -0.44 14.10
CA GLY A 629 16.95 -0.72 13.70
C GLY A 629 17.60 0.36 12.83
N ARG A 630 17.02 1.57 12.75
CA ARG A 630 17.58 2.68 11.97
C ARG A 630 18.58 3.49 12.79
N ASN A 631 18.09 4.10 13.87
CA ASN A 631 18.88 4.80 14.88
C ASN A 631 18.03 5.06 16.12
N ALA A 632 18.67 5.41 17.24
CA ALA A 632 17.99 5.58 18.52
C ALA A 632 16.86 6.64 18.51
N PHE A 633 16.96 7.67 17.65
CA PHE A 633 15.92 8.69 17.53
C PHE A 633 14.65 8.11 16.89
N TRP A 634 14.76 7.59 15.67
CA TRP A 634 13.60 7.03 14.95
C TRP A 634 13.04 5.77 15.61
N ASP A 635 13.90 4.96 16.22
CA ASP A 635 13.49 3.78 16.96
C ASP A 635 12.73 4.16 18.25
N GLY A 636 12.97 5.36 18.80
CA GLY A 636 12.32 5.90 20.01
C GLY A 636 10.98 6.61 19.76
N LEU A 637 10.64 6.90 18.50
CA LEU A 637 9.38 7.52 18.13
C LEU A 637 8.28 6.46 18.00
N SER A 638 7.15 6.71 18.66
CA SER A 638 5.89 6.00 18.46
C SER A 638 5.10 6.67 17.33
N ASP A 639 4.57 5.88 16.40
CA ASP A 639 3.88 6.33 15.17
C ASP A 639 2.37 6.02 15.21
N CYS A 640 1.53 7.07 15.25
CA CYS A 640 0.07 6.97 15.29
C CYS A 640 -0.51 6.22 14.08
N GLY A 641 0.04 6.42 12.88
CA GLY A 641 -0.40 5.76 11.65
C GLY A 641 -0.25 4.24 11.72
N GLY A 642 0.85 3.77 12.30
CA GLY A 642 1.06 2.35 12.60
C GLY A 642 -0.06 1.74 13.45
N TYR A 643 -0.49 2.42 14.53
CA TYR A 643 -1.62 1.96 15.34
C TYR A 643 -2.93 1.95 14.55
N ALA A 644 -3.21 3.02 13.81
CA ALA A 644 -4.44 3.14 13.03
C ALA A 644 -4.59 1.98 12.04
N HIS A 645 -3.54 1.69 11.27
CA HIS A 645 -3.58 0.59 10.30
C HIS A 645 -3.58 -0.79 10.95
N LEU A 646 -2.93 -0.98 12.11
CA LEU A 646 -3.02 -2.25 12.86
C LEU A 646 -4.41 -2.49 13.44
N ILE A 647 -5.07 -1.45 13.96
CA ILE A 647 -6.45 -1.52 14.44
C ILE A 647 -7.38 -1.86 13.26
N SER A 648 -7.23 -1.19 12.12
CA SER A 648 -7.98 -1.50 10.90
C SER A 648 -7.74 -2.92 10.41
N ALA A 649 -6.48 -3.38 10.35
CA ALA A 649 -6.14 -4.73 9.93
C ALA A 649 -6.75 -5.78 10.86
N GLY A 650 -6.74 -5.53 12.18
CA GLY A 650 -7.42 -6.36 13.16
C GLY A 650 -8.94 -6.40 12.95
N ALA A 651 -9.57 -5.26 12.69
CA ALA A 651 -11.00 -5.19 12.42
C ALA A 651 -11.38 -5.96 11.15
N GLU A 652 -10.67 -5.75 10.05
CA GLU A 652 -10.91 -6.46 8.79
C GLU A 652 -10.64 -7.96 8.89
N TRP A 653 -9.65 -8.36 9.69
CA TRP A 653 -9.38 -9.76 10.00
C TRP A 653 -10.53 -10.40 10.78
N LEU A 654 -11.09 -9.70 11.78
CA LEU A 654 -12.26 -10.16 12.52
C LEU A 654 -13.48 -10.34 11.61
N LEU A 655 -13.75 -9.39 10.70
CA LEU A 655 -14.83 -9.53 9.73
C LEU A 655 -14.64 -10.77 8.86
N TYR A 656 -13.42 -11.01 8.36
CA TYR A 656 -13.10 -12.22 7.59
C TYR A 656 -13.34 -13.51 8.39
N LEU A 657 -12.83 -13.58 9.64
CA LEU A 657 -13.00 -14.74 10.52
C LEU A 657 -14.47 -15.02 10.83
N GLU A 658 -15.27 -13.97 11.02
CA GLU A 658 -16.72 -14.06 11.30
C GLU A 658 -17.55 -14.26 10.02
N GLY A 659 -16.92 -14.19 8.84
CA GLY A 659 -17.58 -14.30 7.55
C GLY A 659 -18.50 -13.15 7.18
N LYS A 660 -18.22 -11.97 7.74
CA LYS A 660 -18.87 -10.69 7.42
C LYS A 660 -18.11 -9.98 6.31
N GLU A 661 -18.73 -8.95 5.75
CA GLU A 661 -18.14 -8.11 4.70
C GLU A 661 -18.06 -6.66 5.19
N ASP A 662 -16.94 -5.97 4.94
CA ASP A 662 -16.83 -4.55 5.32
C ASP A 662 -17.83 -3.66 4.54
N TRP A 663 -18.14 -4.00 3.29
CA TRP A 663 -19.01 -3.19 2.46
C TRP A 663 -20.52 -3.38 2.71
N GLU A 664 -20.95 -4.21 3.68
CA GLU A 664 -22.39 -4.43 3.92
C GLU A 664 -23.14 -3.15 4.29
N VAL A 665 -22.50 -2.26 5.07
CA VAL A 665 -23.11 -1.00 5.53
C VAL A 665 -23.47 -0.07 4.35
N HIS A 666 -22.73 -0.17 3.25
CA HIS A 666 -23.00 0.61 2.05
C HIS A 666 -24.27 0.14 1.32
N ARG A 667 -24.58 -1.16 1.39
CA ARG A 667 -25.83 -1.72 0.82
C ARG A 667 -27.07 -1.19 1.53
N ALA A 668 -26.96 -0.93 2.83
CA ALA A 668 -28.05 -0.38 3.64
C ALA A 668 -28.23 1.13 3.44
N ALA A 669 -27.20 1.83 2.94
CA ALA A 669 -27.20 3.29 2.81
C ALA A 669 -27.87 3.82 1.54
N LEU A 670 -27.95 3.01 0.48
CA LEU A 670 -28.53 3.39 -0.79
C LEU A 670 -29.69 2.43 -1.12
N SER A 671 -30.91 2.95 -1.25
CA SER A 671 -32.01 2.19 -1.85
C SER A 671 -31.57 1.69 -3.24
N PRO A 672 -32.02 0.50 -3.70
CA PRO A 672 -31.71 0.04 -5.04
C PRO A 672 -32.11 1.12 -6.03
N ILE A 673 -31.14 1.68 -6.73
CA ILE A 673 -31.41 2.49 -7.91
C ILE A 673 -31.89 1.48 -8.96
N GLU A 674 -33.20 1.47 -9.22
CA GLU A 674 -33.81 0.70 -10.32
C GLU A 674 -33.34 1.19 -11.69
#